data_AF-L1J3C6-F1
#
_entry.id   AF-L1J3C6-F1
#
_cell.length_a   1.000
_cell.length_b   1.000
_cell.length_c   1.000
_cell.angle_alpha   90.00
_cell.angle_beta   90.00
_cell.angle_gamma   90.00
#
_symmetry.space_group_name_H-M   'P 1'
#
loop_
_entity.id
_entity.type
_entity.pdbx_description
1 polymer ?
#
loop_
_entity_poly.entity_id
_entity_poly.type
_entity_poly.pdbx_seq_one_letter_code
_entity_poly.pdbx_strand_id
1 'polypeptide(L)'
;MRGEAGGYISVAHNQSITSKLLGLASRSYNPVRPFSLKGRLFHVFLSYRVACDKEIAHMIYKQLREVSTSRLPIPAEGRGQWCGFTKKPSGLPPQCAKVFLDVECLEDGKNWEDSFARGVVHTMVFVPLLSWTGDGGGSLGGMMSLKDADRVDNVLLEYIIALEWTRMEDSSLRSILPVFMDRDSEGAEVRFPMEELKNLPDRPSKMTNDTAEQLLRSFGVKEAQLMEMRSRSVKETVGMILKLQGIKLSQMSSEQPFTDCAERILHVVRRDIDSWRRRRFRFNTPTGVELLDWLQENSLMRAAPILNAADLHTLDIIAKLRREDVDRLWTLFSIATGVENGTELETLGLRLRLAAAIEKLKEDERSHKLARRLDDYTDVRGSALSCTFSSNACEIAMSKVFFQVAVALYGSGLILFGAYVMANPFLWYGGGRTRLLWANYFIMTPLNEIGLGILIILISYAGRYQSPLVARRFAQRMFTVNSFTAVLALLVEILQHALSLHDPSWTWETSVETGFLIWIIVCIIFSLVLSLLLRYRQDPASCAVNPILNGGANKYVGDLMLVIACSYFAMIPILLVLWVRVRKEASQYLSRDVERYNERWKRVRERFNIESLSVASEPAPHRGKVADVQVVVDSSRCEDDREAFRRVLVLTRRISSIITNDSRALSRQDKWTNIVWLLTSHFDQSRRYSLNGKARQRSSDIDQLFAQAASINEPVQQVLSSIVESYLATQTHEKEQPTSVPSPAELHATFGGEEPVKKFEFVPGPVKQPLRSFQKCIRAYRRDVGLLTDLVRCTFVVEDMQTLLGVLMSLLERSVVGFFTQHDLYGEGGEGGGEGQGKKLFRITKVKNRFDEESKDFEEATGFRNLSLSLEVGWTSDERTCHFVPVAAWERNGEVETHIVEVQVHLRPLYEVTKEGSHESYVFWRDLLAK
;
A
#
# COMPACT_ATOMS: atom_id res chain seq x y z
N MET A 1 40.18 -6.56 -19.81
CA MET A 1 39.33 -7.03 -20.91
C MET A 1 37.87 -7.08 -20.46
N ARG A 2 37.19 -5.93 -20.38
CA ARG A 2 35.74 -5.83 -20.20
C ARG A 2 35.26 -4.70 -21.12
N GLY A 3 34.84 -5.07 -22.32
CA GLY A 3 34.14 -4.23 -23.28
C GLY A 3 33.07 -5.09 -23.95
N GLU A 4 31.90 -4.49 -24.16
CA GLU A 4 30.90 -4.94 -25.16
C GLU A 4 30.00 -6.16 -24.86
N ALA A 5 29.55 -6.35 -23.62
CA ALA A 5 28.42 -7.28 -23.32
C ALA A 5 27.05 -6.57 -23.13
N GLY A 6 26.95 -5.27 -23.44
CA GLY A 6 25.73 -4.48 -23.23
C GLY A 6 24.71 -4.47 -24.39
N GLY A 7 25.11 -4.90 -25.59
CA GLY A 7 24.29 -4.78 -26.80
C GLY A 7 23.35 -5.96 -27.10
N TYR A 8 23.64 -7.16 -26.56
CA TYR A 8 22.92 -8.39 -26.95
C TYR A 8 21.57 -8.60 -26.24
N ILE A 9 21.32 -7.94 -25.11
CA ILE A 9 20.08 -8.16 -24.32
C ILE A 9 18.86 -7.49 -24.96
N SER A 10 19.04 -6.39 -25.70
CA SER A 10 17.91 -5.68 -26.32
C SER A 10 17.30 -6.41 -27.52
N VAL A 11 18.09 -7.19 -28.26
CA VAL A 11 17.60 -7.91 -29.47
C VAL A 11 16.76 -9.13 -29.06
N ALA A 12 17.15 -9.84 -28.00
CA ALA A 12 16.41 -10.99 -27.48
C ALA A 12 15.01 -10.61 -26.95
N HIS A 13 14.86 -9.42 -26.36
CA HIS A 13 13.58 -8.96 -25.82
C HIS A 13 12.57 -8.54 -26.92
N ASN A 14 13.05 -7.96 -28.02
CA ASN A 14 12.19 -7.61 -29.17
C ASN A 14 11.75 -8.85 -29.96
N GLN A 15 12.61 -9.87 -30.08
CA GLN A 15 12.21 -11.17 -30.61
C GLN A 15 11.13 -11.83 -29.73
N SER A 16 11.17 -11.61 -28.41
CA SER A 16 10.17 -12.13 -27.45
C SER A 16 8.77 -11.54 -27.65
N ILE A 17 8.61 -10.24 -27.94
CA ILE A 17 7.26 -9.67 -28.15
C ILE A 17 6.65 -10.20 -29.44
N THR A 18 7.42 -10.20 -30.54
CA THR A 18 6.94 -10.75 -31.81
C THR A 18 6.64 -12.25 -31.70
N SER A 19 7.48 -13.03 -31.01
CA SER A 19 7.23 -14.46 -30.82
C SER A 19 6.05 -14.74 -29.88
N LYS A 20 5.82 -13.92 -28.84
CA LYS A 20 4.60 -13.97 -28.01
C LYS A 20 3.35 -13.69 -28.84
N LEU A 21 3.36 -12.65 -29.68
CA LEU A 21 2.24 -12.31 -30.57
C LEU A 21 1.98 -13.40 -31.62
N LEU A 22 3.03 -14.00 -32.18
CA LEU A 22 2.91 -15.13 -33.11
C LEU A 22 2.42 -16.41 -32.40
N GLY A 23 2.88 -16.66 -31.17
CA GLY A 23 2.41 -17.75 -30.33
C GLY A 23 0.91 -17.66 -30.04
N LEU A 24 0.40 -16.45 -29.80
CA LEU A 24 -1.03 -16.18 -29.63
C LEU A 24 -1.85 -16.46 -30.89
N ALA A 25 -1.30 -16.23 -32.08
CA ALA A 25 -1.95 -16.57 -33.35
C ALA A 25 -2.00 -18.09 -33.60
N SER A 26 -1.01 -18.84 -33.08
CA SER A 26 -0.87 -20.29 -33.30
C SER A 26 -1.62 -21.17 -32.28
N ARG A 27 -1.84 -20.68 -31.06
CA ARG A 27 -2.68 -21.40 -30.09
C ARG A 27 -4.11 -21.33 -30.60
N SER A 28 -4.78 -22.48 -30.74
CA SER A 28 -6.22 -22.55 -30.95
C SER A 28 -6.88 -21.89 -29.74
N TYR A 29 -7.03 -20.58 -29.84
CA TYR A 29 -7.52 -19.75 -28.78
C TYR A 29 -8.97 -20.14 -28.65
N ASN A 30 -9.29 -20.97 -27.67
CA ASN A 30 -10.67 -21.16 -27.25
C ASN A 30 -11.06 -19.76 -26.78
N PRO A 31 -11.85 -18.99 -27.55
CA PRO A 31 -12.06 -17.60 -27.24
C PRO A 31 -12.73 -17.60 -25.89
N VAL A 32 -11.97 -17.24 -24.85
CA VAL A 32 -12.53 -16.75 -23.61
C VAL A 32 -13.41 -15.62 -24.11
N ARG A 33 -14.72 -15.92 -24.25
CA ARG A 33 -15.64 -15.06 -25.00
C ARG A 33 -15.40 -13.65 -24.47
N PRO A 34 -15.11 -12.68 -25.34
CA PRO A 34 -14.89 -11.32 -24.88
C PRO A 34 -16.20 -10.84 -24.28
N PHE A 35 -16.40 -11.09 -22.99
CA PHE A 35 -17.29 -10.36 -22.11
C PHE A 35 -16.73 -8.95 -22.00
N SER A 36 -16.81 -8.22 -23.11
CA SER A 36 -17.01 -6.79 -23.07
C SER A 36 -18.11 -6.51 -22.06
N LEU A 37 -18.08 -5.39 -21.32
CA LEU A 37 -19.29 -4.91 -20.65
C LEU A 37 -20.38 -4.52 -21.66
N LYS A 38 -20.06 -4.50 -22.98
CA LYS A 38 -21.07 -4.65 -24.03
C LYS A 38 -21.74 -6.02 -24.06
N GLY A 39 -21.35 -6.96 -23.20
CA GLY A 39 -22.11 -8.16 -22.92
C GLY A 39 -23.44 -7.80 -22.29
N ARG A 40 -24.43 -8.65 -22.53
CA ARG A 40 -25.76 -8.62 -21.93
C ARG A 40 -25.57 -8.69 -20.39
N LEU A 41 -25.63 -7.53 -19.71
CA LEU A 41 -25.34 -7.38 -18.28
C LEU A 41 -26.20 -6.27 -17.68
N PHE A 42 -26.89 -6.61 -16.59
CA PHE A 42 -27.55 -5.70 -15.67
C PHE A 42 -26.59 -5.32 -14.54
N HIS A 43 -26.65 -4.07 -14.11
CA HIS A 43 -25.87 -3.64 -12.95
C HIS A 43 -26.54 -4.07 -11.66
N VAL A 44 -27.88 -4.05 -11.63
CA VAL A 44 -28.69 -4.36 -10.45
C VAL A 44 -29.83 -5.30 -10.85
N PHE A 45 -30.11 -6.30 -10.02
CA PHE A 45 -31.35 -7.09 -10.05
C PHE A 45 -32.08 -6.85 -8.74
N LEU A 46 -33.34 -6.41 -8.82
CA LEU A 46 -34.21 -6.23 -7.66
C LEU A 46 -35.08 -7.49 -7.52
N SER A 47 -34.84 -8.26 -6.46
CA SER A 47 -35.64 -9.44 -6.10
C SER A 47 -36.66 -9.04 -5.04
N TYR A 48 -37.95 -9.29 -5.28
CA TYR A 48 -39.02 -8.81 -4.41
C TYR A 48 -40.27 -9.69 -4.49
N ARG A 49 -41.12 -9.65 -3.47
CA ARG A 49 -42.41 -10.33 -3.51
C ARG A 49 -43.43 -9.45 -4.23
N VAL A 50 -43.83 -9.82 -5.44
CA VAL A 50 -44.78 -9.02 -6.25
C VAL A 50 -46.08 -8.68 -5.49
N ALA A 51 -46.58 -9.59 -4.66
CA ALA A 51 -47.82 -9.39 -3.92
C ALA A 51 -47.72 -8.30 -2.82
N CYS A 52 -46.53 -7.97 -2.33
CA CYS A 52 -46.36 -7.12 -1.14
C CYS A 52 -45.39 -5.95 -1.35
N ASP A 53 -44.39 -6.10 -2.22
CA ASP A 53 -43.24 -5.19 -2.27
C ASP A 53 -43.18 -4.38 -3.57
N LYS A 54 -44.19 -4.50 -4.44
CA LYS A 54 -44.16 -3.98 -5.81
C LYS A 54 -43.93 -2.48 -5.87
N GLU A 55 -44.65 -1.72 -5.06
CA GLU A 55 -44.57 -0.26 -5.02
C GLU A 55 -43.17 0.19 -4.57
N ILE A 56 -42.64 -0.43 -3.52
CA ILE A 56 -41.30 -0.13 -2.98
C ILE A 56 -40.22 -0.49 -4.00
N ALA A 57 -40.29 -1.68 -4.59
CA ALA A 57 -39.36 -2.11 -5.64
C ALA A 57 -39.35 -1.14 -6.82
N HIS A 58 -40.53 -0.66 -7.22
CA HIS A 58 -40.67 0.32 -8.31
C HIS A 58 -40.11 1.70 -7.93
N MET A 59 -40.28 2.14 -6.67
CA MET A 59 -39.66 3.38 -6.17
C MET A 59 -38.13 3.29 -6.18
N ILE A 60 -37.55 2.20 -5.66
CA ILE A 60 -36.10 1.98 -5.68
C ILE A 60 -35.59 1.91 -7.12
N TYR A 61 -36.29 1.20 -8.01
CA TYR A 61 -35.96 1.12 -9.44
C TYR A 61 -35.93 2.50 -10.12
N LYS A 62 -36.93 3.35 -9.86
CA LYS A 62 -36.98 4.72 -10.40
C LYS A 62 -35.81 5.56 -9.87
N GLN A 63 -35.55 5.50 -8.56
CA GLN A 63 -34.45 6.25 -7.94
C GLN A 63 -33.07 5.78 -8.42
N LEU A 64 -32.85 4.47 -8.57
CA LEU A 64 -31.62 3.94 -9.17
C LEU A 64 -31.35 4.54 -10.54
N ARG A 65 -32.39 4.74 -11.36
CA ARG A 65 -32.26 5.35 -12.69
C ARG A 65 -31.97 6.84 -12.64
N GLU A 66 -32.69 7.54 -11.79
CA GLU A 66 -32.56 8.98 -11.61
C GLU A 66 -31.17 9.34 -11.06
N VAL A 67 -30.78 8.73 -9.93
CA VAL A 67 -29.49 8.93 -9.27
C VAL A 67 -28.34 8.51 -10.18
N SER A 68 -28.46 7.39 -10.91
CA SER A 68 -27.42 6.98 -11.87
C SER A 68 -27.36 7.83 -13.15
N THR A 69 -28.29 8.75 -13.34
CA THR A 69 -28.23 9.71 -14.46
C THR A 69 -27.68 11.05 -13.98
N SER A 70 -28.07 11.50 -12.79
CA SER A 70 -27.81 12.86 -12.29
C SER A 70 -26.64 12.97 -11.31
N ARG A 71 -26.53 12.04 -10.34
CA ARG A 71 -25.58 12.16 -9.20
C ARG A 71 -24.41 11.18 -9.32
N LEU A 72 -24.69 9.92 -9.62
CA LEU A 72 -23.71 8.82 -9.62
C LEU A 72 -23.72 8.06 -10.97
N PRO A 73 -23.30 8.70 -12.07
CA PRO A 73 -23.29 8.07 -13.38
C PRO A 73 -22.41 6.82 -13.45
N ILE A 74 -22.89 5.80 -14.17
CA ILE A 74 -22.11 4.60 -14.44
C ILE A 74 -20.93 4.98 -15.34
N PRO A 75 -19.68 4.63 -14.96
CA PRO A 75 -18.50 4.87 -15.79
C PRO A 75 -18.69 4.33 -17.21
N ALA A 76 -18.12 4.99 -18.22
CA ALA A 76 -18.34 4.63 -19.62
C ALA A 76 -17.98 3.17 -19.92
N GLU A 77 -16.96 2.67 -19.25
CA GLU A 77 -16.46 1.29 -19.34
C GLU A 77 -17.38 0.31 -18.61
N GLY A 78 -18.03 0.79 -17.55
CA GLY A 78 -19.01 0.10 -16.71
C GLY A 78 -20.35 -0.18 -17.38
N ARG A 79 -20.65 0.52 -18.48
CA ARG A 79 -21.97 0.47 -19.13
C ARG A 79 -22.26 -0.92 -19.70
N GLY A 80 -23.20 -1.64 -19.09
CA GLY A 80 -23.70 -2.93 -19.57
C GLY A 80 -24.36 -2.88 -20.97
N GLN A 81 -24.90 -3.99 -21.48
CA GLN A 81 -25.93 -4.03 -22.54
C GLN A 81 -27.23 -4.67 -22.03
N TRP A 82 -28.38 -4.21 -22.55
CA TRP A 82 -29.65 -4.86 -22.26
C TRP A 82 -29.64 -6.26 -22.86
N CYS A 83 -30.15 -7.23 -22.12
CA CYS A 83 -30.18 -8.60 -22.59
C CYS A 83 -31.26 -8.76 -23.69
N GLY A 84 -30.96 -9.54 -24.73
CA GLY A 84 -31.93 -9.76 -25.83
C GLY A 84 -33.20 -10.50 -25.42
N PHE A 85 -33.22 -11.10 -24.22
CA PHE A 85 -34.42 -11.75 -23.67
C PHE A 85 -35.34 -10.79 -22.90
N THR A 86 -34.91 -9.55 -22.65
CA THR A 86 -35.68 -8.54 -21.91
C THR A 86 -36.20 -7.42 -22.78
N LYS A 87 -37.36 -6.86 -22.41
CA LYS A 87 -37.86 -5.60 -22.93
C LYS A 87 -36.93 -4.47 -22.51
N LYS A 88 -36.38 -3.74 -23.49
CA LYS A 88 -35.58 -2.55 -23.23
C LYS A 88 -36.52 -1.36 -22.93
N PRO A 89 -36.39 -0.68 -21.78
CA PRO A 89 -37.13 0.54 -21.52
C PRO A 89 -36.75 1.64 -22.51
N SER A 90 -37.74 2.30 -23.11
CA SER A 90 -37.55 3.39 -24.06
C SER A 90 -37.02 4.65 -23.39
N GLY A 91 -36.18 5.41 -24.10
CA GLY A 91 -35.75 6.76 -23.66
C GLY A 91 -34.67 6.80 -22.57
N LEU A 92 -34.09 5.66 -22.16
CA LEU A 92 -33.03 5.69 -21.15
C LEU A 92 -31.69 6.20 -21.70
N PRO A 93 -31.02 7.13 -20.99
CA PRO A 93 -29.71 7.59 -21.39
C PRO A 93 -28.65 6.47 -21.26
N PRO A 94 -27.62 6.44 -22.11
CA PRO A 94 -26.60 5.38 -22.10
C PRO A 94 -25.84 5.20 -20.77
N GLN A 95 -25.73 6.27 -19.98
CA GLN A 95 -25.04 6.30 -18.69
C GLN A 95 -25.87 5.77 -17.50
N CYS A 96 -27.16 5.50 -17.71
CA CYS A 96 -28.05 5.03 -16.66
C CYS A 96 -27.74 3.58 -16.24
N ALA A 97 -27.87 3.29 -14.95
CA ALA A 97 -27.83 1.94 -14.44
C ALA A 97 -28.97 1.10 -15.04
N LYS A 98 -28.58 0.04 -15.74
CA LYS A 98 -29.44 -1.07 -16.16
C LYS A 98 -29.86 -1.88 -14.94
N VAL A 99 -31.10 -1.66 -14.53
CA VAL A 99 -31.74 -2.36 -13.42
C VAL A 99 -32.73 -3.37 -14.00
N PHE A 100 -32.57 -4.64 -13.64
CA PHE A 100 -33.55 -5.68 -13.89
C PHE A 100 -34.61 -5.62 -12.79
N LEU A 101 -35.85 -5.32 -13.20
CA LEU A 101 -37.06 -5.45 -12.42
C LEU A 101 -38.03 -6.26 -13.27
N ASP A 102 -38.49 -7.41 -12.78
CA ASP A 102 -39.24 -8.40 -13.55
C ASP A 102 -40.44 -7.81 -14.29
N VAL A 103 -41.29 -7.03 -13.62
CA VAL A 103 -42.50 -6.37 -14.16
C VAL A 103 -42.19 -5.38 -15.29
N GLU A 104 -40.95 -4.92 -15.38
CA GLU A 104 -40.50 -3.96 -16.39
C GLU A 104 -39.73 -4.63 -17.54
N CYS A 105 -39.04 -5.73 -17.24
CA CYS A 105 -38.06 -6.35 -18.13
C CYS A 105 -38.58 -7.60 -18.84
N LEU A 106 -39.56 -8.29 -18.26
CA LEU A 106 -40.14 -9.51 -18.83
C LEU A 106 -41.28 -9.17 -19.80
N GLU A 107 -41.46 -10.02 -20.81
CA GLU A 107 -42.54 -9.89 -21.80
C GLU A 107 -43.57 -10.99 -21.55
N ASP A 108 -44.85 -10.63 -21.62
CA ASP A 108 -45.95 -11.57 -21.48
C ASP A 108 -45.84 -12.71 -22.50
N GLY A 109 -46.09 -13.95 -22.05
CA GLY A 109 -46.04 -15.15 -22.89
C GLY A 109 -44.66 -15.80 -23.05
N LYS A 110 -43.58 -15.20 -22.53
CA LYS A 110 -42.27 -15.88 -22.42
C LYS A 110 -42.21 -16.78 -21.19
N ASN A 111 -41.31 -17.78 -21.21
CA ASN A 111 -41.01 -18.56 -20.01
C ASN A 111 -40.40 -17.63 -18.95
N TRP A 112 -41.21 -17.31 -17.94
CA TRP A 112 -40.86 -16.41 -16.85
C TRP A 112 -39.64 -16.95 -16.09
N GLU A 113 -39.61 -18.26 -15.81
CA GLU A 113 -38.56 -18.90 -15.01
C GLU A 113 -37.18 -18.79 -15.65
N ASP A 114 -37.06 -19.19 -16.94
CA ASP A 114 -35.81 -19.06 -17.68
C ASP A 114 -35.37 -17.59 -17.79
N SER A 115 -36.32 -16.67 -17.95
CA SER A 115 -36.01 -15.26 -18.17
C SER A 115 -35.51 -14.55 -16.91
N PHE A 116 -36.13 -14.77 -15.74
CA PHE A 116 -35.63 -14.18 -14.49
C PHE A 116 -34.30 -14.84 -14.06
N ALA A 117 -34.16 -16.16 -14.23
CA ALA A 117 -32.93 -16.87 -13.88
C ALA A 117 -31.74 -16.34 -14.69
N ARG A 118 -31.94 -16.10 -15.99
CA ARG A 118 -30.98 -15.37 -16.83
C ARG A 118 -30.77 -13.93 -16.36
N GLY A 119 -31.81 -13.26 -15.89
CA GLY A 119 -31.70 -11.95 -15.24
C GLY A 119 -30.69 -11.96 -14.09
N VAL A 120 -30.81 -12.91 -13.15
CA VAL A 120 -29.88 -13.09 -12.02
C VAL A 120 -28.47 -13.41 -12.51
N VAL A 121 -28.33 -14.37 -13.43
CA VAL A 121 -27.05 -14.82 -13.99
C VAL A 121 -26.32 -13.74 -14.78
N HIS A 122 -27.05 -12.78 -15.34
CA HIS A 122 -26.52 -11.62 -16.06
C HIS A 122 -26.51 -10.34 -15.21
N THR A 123 -26.48 -10.44 -13.89
CA THR A 123 -26.45 -9.29 -12.99
C THR A 123 -25.10 -9.15 -12.28
N MET A 124 -24.71 -7.90 -11.96
CA MET A 124 -23.54 -7.60 -11.13
C MET A 124 -23.84 -7.51 -9.63
N VAL A 125 -24.93 -6.84 -9.24
CA VAL A 125 -25.37 -6.70 -7.85
C VAL A 125 -26.80 -7.23 -7.72
N PHE A 126 -26.98 -8.31 -6.95
CA PHE A 126 -28.30 -8.84 -6.62
C PHE A 126 -28.80 -8.18 -5.33
N VAL A 127 -30.00 -7.62 -5.36
CA VAL A 127 -30.57 -6.81 -4.27
C VAL A 127 -31.87 -7.47 -3.82
N PRO A 128 -31.81 -8.37 -2.83
CA PRO A 128 -33.00 -8.97 -2.24
C PRO A 128 -33.71 -7.97 -1.34
N LEU A 129 -34.98 -7.70 -1.64
CA LEU A 129 -35.86 -6.89 -0.82
C LEU A 129 -36.51 -7.80 0.23
N LEU A 130 -36.07 -7.66 1.48
CA LEU A 130 -36.53 -8.44 2.61
C LEU A 130 -37.64 -7.69 3.34
N SER A 131 -38.89 -8.11 3.13
CA SER A 131 -40.08 -7.67 3.87
C SER A 131 -40.67 -8.78 4.73
N TRP A 132 -41.35 -8.31 5.77
CA TRP A 132 -42.28 -9.09 6.58
C TRP A 132 -43.52 -8.23 6.87
N THR A 133 -44.71 -8.78 6.66
CA THR A 133 -45.94 -8.18 7.18
C THR A 133 -46.41 -9.03 8.37
N GLY A 134 -46.87 -8.40 9.44
CA GLY A 134 -47.19 -9.06 10.72
C GLY A 134 -48.20 -10.21 10.65
N ASP A 135 -48.91 -10.33 9.53
CA ASP A 135 -49.84 -11.41 9.17
C ASP A 135 -49.16 -12.61 8.48
N GLY A 136 -47.83 -12.65 8.41
CA GLY A 136 -47.08 -13.69 7.72
C GLY A 136 -47.00 -13.50 6.21
N GLY A 137 -47.21 -12.27 5.71
CA GLY A 137 -46.94 -11.90 4.32
C GLY A 137 -45.53 -11.30 4.12
N GLY A 138 -45.32 -10.71 2.94
CA GLY A 138 -44.00 -10.25 2.50
C GLY A 138 -43.10 -11.37 1.96
N SER A 139 -41.88 -11.00 1.59
CA SER A 139 -40.88 -11.93 1.03
C SER A 139 -40.57 -13.11 1.95
N LEU A 140 -40.40 -12.85 3.26
CA LEU A 140 -40.10 -13.86 4.27
C LEU A 140 -41.34 -14.64 4.70
N GLY A 141 -42.49 -13.99 4.81
CA GLY A 141 -43.77 -14.64 5.09
C GLY A 141 -44.12 -15.73 4.08
N GLY A 142 -43.93 -15.43 2.80
CA GLY A 142 -44.04 -16.42 1.72
C GLY A 142 -43.15 -17.65 1.94
N MET A 143 -41.90 -17.44 2.36
CA MET A 143 -40.96 -18.53 2.65
C MET A 143 -41.30 -19.31 3.92
N MET A 144 -41.85 -18.66 4.95
CA MET A 144 -42.28 -19.35 6.17
C MET A 144 -43.45 -20.30 5.91
N SER A 145 -44.38 -19.93 5.03
CA SER A 145 -45.51 -20.78 4.65
C SER A 145 -45.10 -22.07 3.90
N LEU A 146 -43.82 -22.22 3.50
CA LEU A 146 -43.29 -23.49 2.96
C LEU A 146 -43.20 -24.58 4.05
N LYS A 147 -43.37 -24.22 5.32
CA LYS A 147 -43.51 -25.19 6.41
C LYS A 147 -44.74 -26.06 6.21
N ASP A 148 -45.85 -25.47 5.77
CA ASP A 148 -47.15 -26.13 5.66
C ASP A 148 -47.33 -26.84 4.32
N ALA A 149 -46.86 -26.22 3.23
CA ALA A 149 -46.95 -26.78 1.88
C ALA A 149 -45.68 -26.45 1.08
N ASP A 150 -44.91 -27.48 0.74
CA ASP A 150 -43.76 -27.33 -0.16
C ASP A 150 -44.28 -27.02 -1.57
N ARG A 151 -43.80 -25.92 -2.12
CA ARG A 151 -44.12 -25.40 -3.45
C ARG A 151 -42.92 -24.62 -3.96
N VAL A 152 -42.89 -24.32 -5.25
CA VAL A 152 -41.86 -23.43 -5.80
C VAL A 152 -42.11 -22.02 -5.26
N ASP A 153 -41.19 -21.52 -4.44
CA ASP A 153 -41.17 -20.12 -4.02
C ASP A 153 -40.18 -19.34 -4.88
N ASN A 154 -40.72 -18.43 -5.69
CA ASN A 154 -39.97 -17.68 -6.69
C ASN A 154 -38.84 -16.81 -6.10
N VAL A 155 -39.06 -16.16 -4.95
CA VAL A 155 -38.01 -15.32 -4.34
C VAL A 155 -36.94 -16.21 -3.72
N LEU A 156 -37.31 -17.33 -3.09
CA LEU A 156 -36.34 -18.30 -2.59
C LEU A 156 -35.52 -18.89 -3.74
N LEU A 157 -36.16 -19.19 -4.87
CA LEU A 157 -35.50 -19.65 -6.09
C LEU A 157 -34.46 -18.65 -6.58
N GLU A 158 -34.80 -17.36 -6.64
CA GLU A 158 -33.86 -16.28 -6.96
C GLU A 158 -32.68 -16.22 -5.98
N TYR A 159 -32.92 -16.38 -4.68
CA TYR A 159 -31.86 -16.35 -3.65
C TYR A 159 -30.89 -17.51 -3.81
N ILE A 160 -31.42 -18.72 -4.05
CA ILE A 160 -30.62 -19.92 -4.31
C ILE A 160 -29.74 -19.70 -5.54
N ILE A 161 -30.34 -19.25 -6.65
CA ILE A 161 -29.59 -18.99 -7.89
C ILE A 161 -28.51 -17.93 -7.66
N ALA A 162 -28.81 -16.83 -6.96
CA ALA A 162 -27.84 -15.78 -6.68
C ALA A 162 -26.68 -16.28 -5.82
N LEU A 163 -26.95 -17.02 -4.74
CA LEU A 163 -25.91 -17.58 -3.86
C LEU A 163 -25.00 -18.54 -4.61
N GLU A 164 -25.57 -19.48 -5.37
CA GLU A 164 -24.78 -20.45 -6.11
C GLU A 164 -24.02 -19.81 -7.27
N TRP A 165 -24.62 -18.87 -7.98
CA TRP A 165 -23.95 -18.17 -9.06
C TRP A 165 -22.80 -17.30 -8.56
N THR A 166 -22.90 -16.69 -7.38
CA THR A 166 -21.81 -15.88 -6.80
C THR A 166 -20.55 -16.70 -6.49
N ARG A 167 -20.69 -18.03 -6.30
CA ARG A 167 -19.56 -18.95 -6.03
C ARG A 167 -18.80 -19.37 -7.30
N MET A 168 -19.34 -19.08 -8.48
CA MET A 168 -18.69 -19.41 -9.75
C MET A 168 -17.55 -18.43 -10.06
N GLU A 169 -16.39 -18.94 -10.50
CA GLU A 169 -15.20 -18.14 -10.82
C GLU A 169 -15.49 -17.09 -11.92
N ASP A 170 -16.26 -17.50 -12.94
CA ASP A 170 -16.65 -16.68 -14.09
C ASP A 170 -17.97 -15.92 -13.91
N SER A 171 -18.53 -15.89 -12.69
CA SER A 171 -19.79 -15.21 -12.41
C SER A 171 -19.75 -13.72 -12.75
N SER A 172 -20.85 -13.19 -13.31
CA SER A 172 -21.03 -11.75 -13.37
C SER A 172 -21.46 -11.17 -12.04
N LEU A 173 -22.09 -11.97 -11.18
CA LEU A 173 -22.63 -11.55 -9.89
C LEU A 173 -21.49 -11.42 -8.89
N ARG A 174 -21.28 -10.20 -8.39
CA ARG A 174 -20.16 -9.84 -7.51
C ARG A 174 -20.59 -9.58 -6.09
N SER A 175 -21.81 -9.10 -5.92
CA SER A 175 -22.36 -8.79 -4.60
C SER A 175 -23.81 -9.17 -4.50
N ILE A 176 -24.20 -9.60 -3.31
CA ILE A 176 -25.58 -9.65 -2.86
C ILE A 176 -25.70 -8.59 -1.76
N LEU A 177 -26.67 -7.67 -1.91
CA LEU A 177 -26.85 -6.52 -1.03
C LEU A 177 -28.30 -6.48 -0.55
N PRO A 178 -28.63 -7.14 0.58
CA PRO A 178 -30.00 -7.17 1.09
C PRO A 178 -30.48 -5.78 1.48
N VAL A 179 -31.75 -5.49 1.21
CA VAL A 179 -32.45 -4.28 1.66
C VAL A 179 -33.57 -4.71 2.60
N PHE A 180 -33.46 -4.30 3.86
CA PHE A 180 -34.44 -4.57 4.91
C PHE A 180 -35.55 -3.52 4.86
N MET A 181 -36.78 -3.99 4.65
CA MET A 181 -37.99 -3.18 4.65
C MET A 181 -38.58 -3.19 6.05
N ASP A 182 -38.18 -2.17 6.82
CA ASP A 182 -38.64 -1.92 8.19
C ASP A 182 -39.84 -0.96 8.19
N ARG A 183 -40.65 -0.95 7.13
CA ARG A 183 -41.85 -0.11 7.01
C ARG A 183 -43.02 -0.92 6.50
N ASP A 184 -44.17 -0.71 7.11
CA ASP A 184 -45.42 -1.25 6.57
C ASP A 184 -45.91 -0.45 5.34
N SER A 185 -47.02 -0.89 4.75
CA SER A 185 -47.67 -0.22 3.63
C SER A 185 -48.17 1.19 3.97
N GLU A 186 -48.34 1.52 5.24
CA GLU A 186 -48.74 2.85 5.72
C GLU A 186 -47.52 3.76 5.99
N GLY A 187 -46.31 3.23 5.83
CA GLY A 187 -45.05 3.93 6.03
C GLY A 187 -44.63 4.05 7.50
N ALA A 188 -45.33 3.38 8.42
CA ALA A 188 -44.94 3.33 9.82
C ALA A 188 -43.70 2.44 9.98
N GLU A 189 -42.82 2.84 10.89
CA GLU A 189 -41.59 2.10 11.16
C GLU A 189 -41.92 0.80 11.90
N VAL A 190 -41.82 -0.33 11.20
CA VAL A 190 -41.97 -1.67 11.75
C VAL A 190 -40.59 -2.27 11.84
N ARG A 191 -40.09 -2.47 13.07
CA ARG A 191 -38.79 -3.12 13.29
C ARG A 191 -38.77 -4.46 12.57
N PHE A 192 -37.75 -4.68 11.73
CA PHE A 192 -37.58 -5.96 11.03
C PHE A 192 -37.58 -7.12 12.04
N PRO A 193 -38.46 -8.12 11.89
CA PRO A 193 -38.69 -9.12 12.93
C PRO A 193 -37.64 -10.23 12.83
N MET A 194 -36.42 -9.94 13.28
CA MET A 194 -35.34 -10.92 13.32
C MET A 194 -35.72 -12.18 14.12
N GLU A 195 -36.58 -12.04 15.13
CA GLU A 195 -37.04 -13.15 15.95
C GLU A 195 -37.93 -14.15 15.18
N GLU A 196 -38.65 -13.68 14.16
CA GLU A 196 -39.52 -14.53 13.35
C GLU A 196 -38.71 -15.43 12.40
N LEU A 197 -37.45 -15.10 12.13
CA LEU A 197 -36.56 -15.92 11.29
C LEU A 197 -36.36 -17.34 11.85
N LYS A 198 -36.55 -17.54 13.17
CA LYS A 198 -36.52 -18.88 13.78
C LYS A 198 -37.62 -19.80 13.24
N ASN A 199 -38.71 -19.21 12.73
CA ASN A 199 -39.88 -19.91 12.19
C ASN A 199 -39.71 -20.32 10.71
N LEU A 200 -38.63 -19.90 10.04
CA LEU A 200 -38.31 -20.39 8.70
C LEU A 200 -38.09 -21.91 8.72
N PRO A 201 -38.49 -22.63 7.66
CA PRO A 201 -38.32 -24.09 7.62
C PRO A 201 -36.86 -24.51 7.79
N ASP A 202 -36.59 -25.34 8.81
CA ASP A 202 -35.31 -26.03 9.02
C ASP A 202 -35.12 -27.24 8.07
N ARG A 203 -35.91 -27.31 6.99
CA ARG A 203 -35.83 -28.33 5.94
C ARG A 203 -35.64 -27.68 4.57
N PRO A 204 -35.01 -28.36 3.60
CA PRO A 204 -34.97 -27.88 2.22
C PRO A 204 -36.39 -27.81 1.63
N SER A 205 -36.67 -26.80 0.80
CA SER A 205 -37.82 -26.83 -0.11
C SER A 205 -37.44 -27.71 -1.30
N LYS A 206 -38.03 -28.90 -1.40
CA LYS A 206 -37.67 -29.86 -2.44
C LYS A 206 -38.05 -29.31 -3.81
N MET A 207 -39.29 -28.83 -3.95
CA MET A 207 -39.78 -28.27 -5.21
C MET A 207 -38.93 -27.08 -5.68
N THR A 208 -38.59 -26.15 -4.79
CA THR A 208 -37.76 -24.99 -5.17
C THR A 208 -36.34 -25.39 -5.53
N ASN A 209 -35.73 -26.32 -4.78
CA ASN A 209 -34.37 -26.81 -5.07
C ASN A 209 -34.29 -27.61 -6.38
N ASP A 210 -35.30 -28.43 -6.68
CA ASP A 210 -35.36 -29.20 -7.94
C ASP A 210 -35.42 -28.24 -9.14
N THR A 211 -36.23 -27.17 -9.06
CA THR A 211 -36.27 -26.11 -10.09
C THR A 211 -34.95 -25.33 -10.17
N ALA A 212 -34.38 -24.93 -9.02
CA ALA A 212 -33.11 -24.21 -8.97
C ALA A 212 -31.98 -25.01 -9.62
N GLU A 213 -31.92 -26.30 -9.31
CA GLU A 213 -30.94 -27.22 -9.88
C GLU A 213 -31.08 -27.34 -11.39
N GLN A 214 -32.30 -27.51 -11.92
CA GLN A 214 -32.52 -27.60 -13.36
C GLN A 214 -31.97 -26.35 -14.08
N LEU A 215 -32.24 -25.17 -13.53
CA LEU A 215 -31.76 -23.89 -14.05
C LEU A 215 -30.24 -23.77 -13.92
N LEU A 216 -29.67 -24.01 -12.74
CA LEU A 216 -28.22 -23.90 -12.48
C LEU A 216 -27.41 -24.92 -13.28
N ARG A 217 -27.93 -26.14 -13.47
CA ARG A 217 -27.35 -27.15 -14.35
C ARG A 217 -27.30 -26.66 -15.80
N SER A 218 -28.35 -25.96 -16.26
CA SER A 218 -28.37 -25.35 -17.60
C SER A 218 -27.33 -24.22 -17.76
N PHE A 219 -26.92 -23.59 -16.67
CA PHE A 219 -25.85 -22.58 -16.63
C PHE A 219 -24.45 -23.17 -16.38
N GLY A 220 -24.33 -24.50 -16.27
CA GLY A 220 -23.04 -25.19 -16.12
C GLY A 220 -22.48 -25.22 -14.70
N VAL A 221 -23.32 -25.06 -13.67
CA VAL A 221 -22.91 -25.25 -12.28
C VAL A 221 -22.55 -26.72 -12.03
N LYS A 222 -21.46 -26.96 -11.29
CA LYS A 222 -20.91 -28.31 -11.06
C LYS A 222 -21.83 -29.13 -10.15
N GLU A 223 -21.93 -30.44 -10.42
CA GLU A 223 -22.78 -31.36 -9.63
C GLU A 223 -22.48 -31.33 -8.12
N ALA A 224 -21.21 -31.25 -7.72
CA ALA A 224 -20.84 -31.18 -6.31
C ALA A 224 -21.46 -29.96 -5.59
N GLN A 225 -21.50 -28.81 -6.28
CA GLN A 225 -22.12 -27.60 -5.76
C GLN A 225 -23.65 -27.71 -5.71
N LEU A 226 -24.26 -28.35 -6.72
CA LEU A 226 -25.70 -28.63 -6.74
C LEU A 226 -26.13 -29.58 -5.60
N MET A 227 -25.29 -30.58 -5.27
CA MET A 227 -25.55 -31.49 -4.15
C MET A 227 -25.49 -30.79 -2.80
N GLU A 228 -24.54 -29.87 -2.60
CA GLU A 228 -24.47 -29.03 -1.41
C GLU A 228 -25.72 -28.14 -1.29
N MET A 229 -26.09 -27.47 -2.38
CA MET A 229 -27.28 -26.61 -2.45
C MET A 229 -28.58 -27.36 -2.08
N ARG A 230 -28.80 -28.57 -2.63
CA ARG A 230 -29.99 -29.40 -2.36
C ARG A 230 -30.18 -29.73 -0.88
N SER A 231 -29.07 -29.86 -0.14
CA SER A 231 -29.10 -30.20 1.27
C SER A 231 -29.47 -29.01 2.17
N ARG A 232 -29.43 -27.80 1.64
CA ARG A 232 -29.59 -26.56 2.40
C ARG A 232 -31.06 -26.27 2.68
N SER A 233 -31.39 -26.01 3.94
CA SER A 233 -32.72 -25.61 4.37
C SER A 233 -33.09 -24.21 3.87
N VAL A 234 -34.39 -23.90 3.90
CA VAL A 234 -34.88 -22.53 3.62
C VAL A 234 -34.24 -21.54 4.59
N LYS A 235 -34.20 -21.89 5.87
CA LYS A 235 -33.59 -21.06 6.93
C LYS A 235 -32.11 -20.82 6.73
N GLU A 236 -31.33 -21.85 6.38
CA GLU A 236 -29.89 -21.68 6.09
C GLU A 236 -29.67 -20.79 4.87
N THR A 237 -30.48 -20.95 3.82
CA THR A 237 -30.40 -20.13 2.59
C THR A 237 -30.65 -18.66 2.90
N VAL A 238 -31.74 -18.35 3.63
CA VAL A 238 -32.04 -16.98 4.07
C VAL A 238 -30.94 -16.48 5.03
N GLY A 239 -30.47 -17.32 5.95
CA GLY A 239 -29.38 -16.99 6.86
C GLY A 239 -28.07 -16.62 6.14
N MET A 240 -27.77 -17.23 5.00
CA MET A 240 -26.62 -16.84 4.16
C MET A 240 -26.79 -15.44 3.57
N ILE A 241 -28.01 -15.05 3.17
CA ILE A 241 -28.30 -13.69 2.69
C ILE A 241 -28.17 -12.68 3.83
N LEU A 242 -28.71 -13.01 5.01
CA LEU A 242 -28.72 -12.12 6.18
C LEU A 242 -27.32 -11.84 6.75
N LYS A 243 -26.41 -12.83 6.68
CA LYS A 243 -24.99 -12.67 7.07
C LYS A 243 -24.24 -11.61 6.24
N LEU A 244 -24.81 -11.15 5.13
CA LEU A 244 -24.26 -10.09 4.30
C LEU A 244 -24.71 -8.72 4.83
N GLN A 245 -23.78 -7.77 4.85
CA GLN A 245 -24.11 -6.40 5.26
C GLN A 245 -25.14 -5.79 4.30
N GLY A 246 -26.34 -5.51 4.81
CA GLY A 246 -27.44 -4.93 4.04
C GLY A 246 -27.73 -3.46 4.36
N ILE A 247 -28.74 -2.95 3.67
CA ILE A 247 -29.27 -1.60 3.82
C ILE A 247 -30.56 -1.68 4.64
N LYS A 248 -30.65 -0.93 5.74
CA LYS A 248 -31.90 -0.77 6.49
C LYS A 248 -32.57 0.53 6.07
N LEU A 249 -33.78 0.45 5.50
CA LEU A 249 -34.51 1.64 5.05
C LEU A 249 -34.94 2.54 6.22
N SER A 250 -35.16 1.97 7.41
CA SER A 250 -35.43 2.70 8.66
C SER A 250 -34.31 3.67 9.05
N GLN A 251 -33.05 3.31 8.75
CA GLN A 251 -31.87 4.10 9.12
C GLN A 251 -31.53 5.21 8.12
N MET A 252 -32.36 5.42 7.10
CA MET A 252 -32.14 6.42 6.05
C MET A 252 -32.83 7.73 6.39
N SER A 253 -32.48 8.82 5.69
CA SER A 253 -33.13 10.10 5.92
C SER A 253 -34.64 9.96 5.73
N SER A 254 -35.41 10.59 6.63
CA SER A 254 -36.87 10.52 6.57
C SER A 254 -37.43 11.17 5.29
N GLU A 255 -36.71 12.13 4.71
CA GLU A 255 -37.15 12.88 3.52
C GLU A 255 -36.98 12.11 2.21
N GLN A 256 -35.89 11.34 2.05
CA GLN A 256 -35.56 10.68 0.77
C GLN A 256 -34.94 9.28 0.93
N PRO A 257 -35.58 8.35 1.67
CA PRO A 257 -34.98 7.05 2.00
C PRO A 257 -34.64 6.22 0.74
N PHE A 258 -35.47 6.28 -0.30
CA PHE A 258 -35.22 5.54 -1.54
C PHE A 258 -34.07 6.12 -2.37
N THR A 259 -33.85 7.43 -2.30
CA THR A 259 -32.70 8.09 -2.96
C THR A 259 -31.41 7.66 -2.27
N ASP A 260 -31.37 7.69 -0.94
CA ASP A 260 -30.23 7.23 -0.14
C ASP A 260 -29.94 5.74 -0.38
N CYS A 261 -30.99 4.92 -0.48
CA CYS A 261 -30.89 3.50 -0.83
C CYS A 261 -30.28 3.30 -2.22
N ALA A 262 -30.79 4.02 -3.22
CA ALA A 262 -30.27 3.98 -4.58
C ALA A 262 -28.80 4.42 -4.64
N GLU A 263 -28.40 5.47 -3.91
CA GLU A 263 -27.00 5.90 -3.83
C GLU A 263 -26.09 4.82 -3.25
N ARG A 264 -26.50 4.18 -2.14
CA ARG A 264 -25.74 3.08 -1.53
C ARG A 264 -25.61 1.87 -2.47
N ILE A 265 -26.69 1.47 -3.14
CA ILE A 265 -26.65 0.40 -4.15
C ILE A 265 -25.68 0.78 -5.30
N LEU A 266 -25.75 2.01 -5.80
CA LEU A 266 -24.88 2.47 -6.90
C LEU A 266 -23.41 2.58 -6.49
N HIS A 267 -23.11 2.89 -5.23
CA HIS A 267 -21.75 2.82 -4.72
C HIS A 267 -21.20 1.37 -4.75
N VAL A 268 -22.03 0.38 -4.39
CA VAL A 268 -21.66 -1.04 -4.51
C VAL A 268 -21.47 -1.44 -5.97
N VAL A 269 -22.36 -1.02 -6.87
CA VAL A 269 -22.20 -1.22 -8.32
C VAL A 269 -20.88 -0.65 -8.83
N ARG A 270 -20.55 0.61 -8.50
CA ARG A 270 -19.30 1.24 -8.96
C ARG A 270 -18.06 0.54 -8.38
N ARG A 271 -18.09 0.18 -7.11
CA ARG A 271 -17.04 -0.62 -6.47
C ARG A 271 -16.83 -1.94 -7.20
N ASP A 272 -17.90 -2.62 -7.57
CA ASP A 272 -17.85 -3.92 -8.24
C ASP A 272 -17.41 -3.79 -9.70
N ILE A 273 -17.79 -2.72 -10.41
CA ILE A 273 -17.24 -2.36 -11.72
C ILE A 273 -15.73 -2.14 -11.62
N ASP A 274 -15.26 -1.38 -10.63
CA ASP A 274 -13.84 -1.10 -10.43
C ASP A 274 -13.04 -2.33 -10.02
N SER A 275 -13.62 -3.21 -9.21
CA SER A 275 -13.04 -4.50 -8.82
C SER A 275 -12.97 -5.44 -10.02
N TRP A 276 -14.05 -5.55 -10.80
CA TRP A 276 -14.11 -6.34 -12.02
C TRP A 276 -13.10 -5.86 -13.06
N ARG A 277 -12.98 -4.53 -13.23
CA ARG A 277 -11.98 -3.90 -14.10
C ARG A 277 -10.58 -4.35 -13.70
N ARG A 278 -10.28 -4.34 -12.40
CA ARG A 278 -8.98 -4.74 -11.87
C ARG A 278 -8.71 -6.25 -12.02
N ARG A 279 -9.69 -7.12 -11.74
CA ARG A 279 -9.52 -8.59 -11.84
C ARG A 279 -9.42 -9.10 -13.27
N ARG A 280 -10.22 -8.57 -14.19
CA ARG A 280 -10.31 -9.09 -15.57
C ARG A 280 -9.02 -8.86 -16.33
N PHE A 281 -8.45 -7.69 -16.16
CA PHE A 281 -7.17 -7.39 -16.73
C PHE A 281 -6.11 -7.84 -15.71
N ARG A 282 -5.00 -8.45 -16.10
CA ARG A 282 -3.87 -8.77 -15.21
C ARG A 282 -3.13 -7.49 -14.74
N PHE A 283 -3.90 -6.43 -14.53
CA PHE A 283 -3.50 -5.08 -14.17
C PHE A 283 -3.69 -4.81 -12.67
N ASN A 284 -3.83 -5.87 -11.87
CA ASN A 284 -3.81 -5.78 -10.39
C ASN A 284 -2.45 -5.30 -9.85
N THR A 285 -1.41 -5.30 -10.69
CA THR A 285 -0.12 -4.72 -10.36
C THR A 285 -0.23 -3.19 -10.35
N PRO A 286 0.53 -2.46 -9.53
CA PRO A 286 0.48 -1.00 -9.56
C PRO A 286 0.84 -0.41 -10.94
N THR A 287 1.74 -1.04 -11.68
CA THR A 287 2.08 -0.69 -13.07
C THR A 287 0.93 -0.98 -14.05
N GLY A 288 0.11 -1.98 -13.78
CA GLY A 288 -1.12 -2.24 -14.51
C GLY A 288 -2.22 -1.22 -14.22
N VAL A 289 -2.33 -0.76 -12.98
CA VAL A 289 -3.21 0.38 -12.62
C VAL A 289 -2.76 1.64 -13.37
N GLU A 290 -1.45 1.94 -13.40
CA GLU A 290 -0.91 3.04 -14.21
C GLU A 290 -1.26 2.90 -15.69
N LEU A 291 -1.24 1.67 -16.23
CA LEU A 291 -1.70 1.39 -17.59
C LEU A 291 -3.19 1.70 -17.77
N LEU A 292 -4.05 1.28 -16.84
CA LEU A 292 -5.47 1.60 -16.90
C LEU A 292 -5.73 3.11 -16.85
N ASP A 293 -5.03 3.82 -15.99
CA ASP A 293 -5.15 5.27 -15.87
C ASP A 293 -4.69 5.96 -17.17
N TRP A 294 -3.58 5.52 -17.76
CA TRP A 294 -3.11 6.01 -19.06
C TRP A 294 -4.10 5.71 -20.20
N LEU A 295 -4.68 4.52 -20.23
CA LEU A 295 -5.73 4.17 -21.20
C LEU A 295 -6.96 5.07 -21.02
N GLN A 296 -7.33 5.40 -19.79
CA GLN A 296 -8.44 6.29 -19.49
C GLN A 296 -8.14 7.73 -19.93
N GLU A 297 -6.97 8.27 -19.60
CA GLU A 297 -6.50 9.60 -20.00
C GLU A 297 -6.54 9.79 -21.53
N ASN A 298 -6.23 8.73 -22.28
CA ASN A 298 -6.20 8.75 -23.74
C ASN A 298 -7.52 8.31 -24.40
N SER A 299 -8.57 8.03 -23.63
CA SER A 299 -9.85 7.49 -24.13
C SER A 299 -9.69 6.17 -24.90
N LEU A 300 -8.74 5.34 -24.47
CA LEU A 300 -8.32 4.06 -25.04
C LEU A 300 -8.75 2.85 -24.18
N MET A 301 -9.66 3.00 -23.22
CA MET A 301 -10.11 1.89 -22.37
C MET A 301 -10.62 0.67 -23.14
N ARG A 302 -11.12 0.87 -24.37
CA ARG A 302 -11.50 -0.22 -25.29
C ARG A 302 -10.32 -1.11 -25.72
N ALA A 303 -9.08 -0.65 -25.60
CA ALA A 303 -7.87 -1.42 -25.90
C ALA A 303 -7.39 -2.29 -24.73
N ALA A 304 -7.88 -2.08 -23.50
CA ALA A 304 -7.47 -2.84 -22.32
C ALA A 304 -7.59 -4.38 -22.50
N PRO A 305 -8.69 -4.92 -23.08
CA PRO A 305 -8.78 -6.37 -23.32
C PRO A 305 -7.75 -6.89 -24.31
N ILE A 306 -7.40 -6.09 -25.33
CA ILE A 306 -6.41 -6.44 -26.36
C ILE A 306 -5.03 -6.55 -25.72
N LEU A 307 -4.65 -5.52 -24.97
CA LEU A 307 -3.37 -5.46 -24.28
C LEU A 307 -3.26 -6.60 -23.25
N ASN A 308 -4.32 -6.87 -22.50
CA ASN A 308 -4.35 -7.98 -21.56
C ASN A 308 -4.22 -9.35 -22.23
N ALA A 309 -4.93 -9.58 -23.34
CA ALA A 309 -4.83 -10.83 -24.11
C ALA A 309 -3.42 -11.04 -24.68
N ALA A 310 -2.73 -9.95 -25.00
CA ALA A 310 -1.35 -9.95 -25.46
C ALA A 310 -0.30 -9.98 -24.32
N ASP A 311 -0.72 -10.11 -23.06
CA ASP A 311 0.15 -10.07 -21.88
C ASP A 311 0.95 -8.75 -21.75
N LEU A 312 0.39 -7.65 -22.26
CA LEU A 312 0.96 -6.30 -22.22
C LEU A 312 0.38 -5.54 -21.02
N HIS A 313 0.98 -5.75 -19.85
CA HIS A 313 0.43 -5.32 -18.56
C HIS A 313 1.14 -4.14 -17.90
N THR A 314 2.10 -3.53 -18.58
CA THR A 314 2.84 -2.37 -18.09
C THR A 314 3.08 -1.34 -19.21
N LEU A 315 3.20 -0.08 -18.82
CA LEU A 315 3.52 1.01 -19.74
C LEU A 315 4.90 0.86 -20.38
N ASP A 316 5.88 0.25 -19.68
CA ASP A 316 7.23 0.04 -20.22
C ASP A 316 7.29 -1.00 -21.34
N ILE A 317 6.40 -1.98 -21.32
CA ILE A 317 6.26 -2.94 -22.41
C ILE A 317 5.54 -2.27 -23.59
N ILE A 318 4.48 -1.51 -23.31
CA ILE A 318 3.66 -0.85 -24.34
C ILE A 318 4.43 0.23 -25.09
N ALA A 319 5.28 1.00 -24.41
CA ALA A 319 6.12 2.02 -25.04
C ALA A 319 7.14 1.43 -26.04
N LYS A 320 7.47 0.13 -25.92
CA LYS A 320 8.37 -0.56 -26.85
C LYS A 320 7.67 -1.08 -28.11
N LEU A 321 6.33 -1.02 -28.16
CA LEU A 321 5.58 -1.47 -29.34
C LEU A 321 5.88 -0.55 -30.53
N ARG A 322 6.17 -1.17 -31.67
CA ARG A 322 6.25 -0.45 -32.94
C ARG A 322 4.87 -0.39 -33.59
N ARG A 323 4.76 0.42 -34.64
CA ARG A 323 3.53 0.54 -35.42
C ARG A 323 3.08 -0.81 -35.98
N GLU A 324 4.01 -1.67 -36.40
CA GLU A 324 3.67 -3.01 -36.90
C GLU A 324 3.13 -3.92 -35.78
N ASP A 325 3.57 -3.75 -34.54
CA ASP A 325 3.09 -4.53 -33.40
C ASP A 325 1.65 -4.13 -33.03
N VAL A 326 1.33 -2.83 -33.11
CA VAL A 326 -0.04 -2.32 -32.94
C VAL A 326 -0.98 -2.88 -34.02
N ASP A 327 -0.50 -2.95 -35.25
CA ASP A 327 -1.26 -3.51 -36.37
C ASP A 327 -1.55 -4.99 -36.16
N ARG A 328 -0.57 -5.77 -35.68
CA ARG A 328 -0.74 -7.18 -35.33
C ARG A 328 -1.69 -7.40 -34.16
N LEU A 329 -1.56 -6.60 -33.09
CA LEU A 329 -2.50 -6.60 -31.96
C LEU A 329 -3.93 -6.37 -32.44
N TRP A 330 -4.10 -5.48 -33.41
CA TRP A 330 -5.39 -5.18 -34.00
C TRP A 330 -5.95 -6.33 -34.82
N THR A 331 -5.12 -6.96 -35.66
CA THR A 331 -5.52 -8.17 -36.41
C THR A 331 -5.97 -9.28 -35.45
N LEU A 332 -5.22 -9.52 -34.38
CA LEU A 332 -5.59 -10.49 -33.35
C LEU A 332 -6.92 -10.14 -32.67
N PHE A 333 -7.16 -8.85 -32.40
CA PHE A 333 -8.42 -8.39 -31.83
C PHE A 333 -9.61 -8.57 -32.77
N SER A 334 -9.47 -8.21 -34.04
CA SER A 334 -10.53 -8.39 -35.04
C SER A 334 -10.92 -9.86 -35.17
N ILE A 335 -9.94 -10.76 -35.21
CA ILE A 335 -10.15 -12.21 -35.22
C ILE A 335 -10.84 -12.67 -33.94
N ALA A 336 -10.33 -12.25 -32.76
CA ALA A 336 -10.85 -12.70 -31.47
C ALA A 336 -12.26 -12.19 -31.14
N THR A 337 -12.66 -11.04 -31.69
CA THR A 337 -13.97 -10.44 -31.41
C THR A 337 -15.03 -10.76 -32.45
N GLY A 338 -14.67 -11.37 -33.58
CA GLY A 338 -15.61 -11.68 -34.67
C GLY A 338 -16.31 -10.44 -35.23
N VAL A 339 -15.73 -9.24 -35.04
CA VAL A 339 -16.27 -7.98 -35.54
C VAL A 339 -15.87 -7.86 -37.01
N GLU A 340 -16.45 -8.69 -37.86
CA GLU A 340 -16.33 -8.57 -39.32
C GLU A 340 -17.23 -7.45 -39.87
N ASN A 341 -18.26 -7.03 -39.11
CA ASN A 341 -19.32 -6.12 -39.58
C ASN A 341 -19.52 -4.84 -38.74
N GLY A 342 -18.63 -4.54 -37.79
CA GLY A 342 -18.62 -3.24 -37.12
C GLY A 342 -18.07 -2.18 -38.09
N THR A 343 -18.51 -0.92 -37.97
CA THR A 343 -17.99 0.19 -38.79
C THR A 343 -16.47 0.20 -38.77
N GLU A 344 -15.82 -0.23 -39.86
CA GLU A 344 -14.36 -0.28 -40.02
C GLU A 344 -13.68 1.03 -39.60
N LEU A 345 -14.42 2.13 -39.72
CA LEU A 345 -14.01 3.46 -39.32
C LEU A 345 -13.79 3.61 -37.80
N GLU A 346 -14.65 3.02 -36.95
CA GLU A 346 -14.48 3.10 -35.48
C GLU A 346 -13.26 2.29 -35.03
N THR A 347 -13.06 1.12 -35.62
CA THR A 347 -11.94 0.24 -35.28
C THR A 347 -10.63 0.82 -35.79
N LEU A 348 -10.60 1.33 -37.02
CA LEU A 348 -9.46 2.08 -37.56
C LEU A 348 -9.14 3.31 -36.71
N GLY A 349 -10.16 4.07 -36.30
CA GLY A 349 -9.99 5.24 -35.45
C GLY A 349 -9.43 4.92 -34.06
N LEU A 350 -9.77 3.76 -33.49
CA LEU A 350 -9.20 3.31 -32.21
C LEU A 350 -7.75 2.80 -32.38
N ARG A 351 -7.44 2.08 -33.46
CA ARG A 351 -6.08 1.66 -33.84
C ARG A 351 -5.14 2.85 -34.01
N LEU A 352 -5.56 3.85 -34.79
CA LEU A 352 -4.75 5.05 -35.03
C LEU A 352 -4.53 5.85 -33.75
N ARG A 353 -5.56 5.97 -32.89
CA ARG A 353 -5.43 6.62 -31.58
C ARG A 353 -4.48 5.87 -30.65
N LEU A 354 -4.54 4.53 -30.62
CA LEU A 354 -3.63 3.71 -29.83
C LEU A 354 -2.19 3.88 -30.31
N ALA A 355 -1.93 3.83 -31.62
CA ALA A 355 -0.60 4.05 -32.18
C ALA A 355 -0.07 5.44 -31.84
N ALA A 356 -0.88 6.50 -32.00
CA ALA A 356 -0.49 7.87 -31.67
C ALA A 356 -0.22 8.05 -30.17
N ALA A 357 -1.02 7.40 -29.30
CA ALA A 357 -0.79 7.44 -27.86
C ALA A 357 0.49 6.70 -27.46
N ILE A 358 0.79 5.56 -28.10
CA ILE A 358 2.04 4.81 -27.84
C ILE A 358 3.27 5.64 -28.21
N GLU A 359 3.23 6.38 -29.33
CA GLU A 359 4.34 7.29 -29.68
C GLU A 359 4.54 8.36 -28.61
N LYS A 360 3.46 8.96 -28.10
CA LYS A 360 3.55 9.90 -26.96
C LYS A 360 4.05 9.23 -25.67
N LEU A 361 3.67 7.98 -25.45
CA LEU A 361 4.05 7.23 -24.25
C LEU A 361 5.56 6.97 -24.17
N LYS A 362 6.28 6.91 -25.30
CA LYS A 362 7.75 6.77 -25.32
C LYS A 362 8.48 7.91 -24.62
N GLU A 363 7.86 9.08 -24.56
CA GLU A 363 8.39 10.26 -23.87
C GLU A 363 7.86 10.39 -22.43
N ASP A 364 6.85 9.60 -22.04
CA ASP A 364 6.24 9.62 -20.71
C ASP A 364 7.13 8.87 -19.71
N GLU A 365 7.50 9.52 -18.61
CA GLU A 365 8.32 8.95 -17.54
C GLU A 365 7.72 7.67 -16.93
N ARG A 366 6.38 7.51 -16.96
CA ARG A 366 5.69 6.31 -16.46
C ARG A 366 6.07 5.05 -17.23
N SER A 367 6.53 5.19 -18.49
CA SER A 367 6.98 4.07 -19.33
C SER A 367 8.40 3.59 -19.00
N HIS A 368 9.16 4.30 -18.17
CA HIS A 368 10.48 3.84 -17.76
C HIS A 368 10.36 2.73 -16.71
N LYS A 369 11.36 1.83 -16.66
CA LYS A 369 11.48 0.83 -15.57
C LYS A 369 11.45 1.51 -14.20
N LEU A 370 10.91 0.84 -13.19
CA LEU A 370 10.79 1.42 -11.85
C LEU A 370 12.16 1.76 -11.26
N ALA A 371 13.21 0.97 -11.54
CA ALA A 371 14.57 1.28 -11.12
C ALA A 371 15.06 2.64 -11.69
N ARG A 372 14.83 2.88 -12.97
CA ARG A 372 15.19 4.15 -13.63
C ARG A 372 14.34 5.30 -13.10
N ARG A 373 13.03 5.09 -12.96
CA ARG A 373 12.11 6.10 -12.38
C ARG A 373 12.52 6.46 -10.95
N LEU A 374 12.93 5.50 -10.14
CA LEU A 374 13.44 5.76 -8.81
C LEU A 374 14.72 6.60 -8.88
N ASP A 375 15.68 6.23 -9.72
CA ASP A 375 16.94 6.97 -9.92
C ASP A 375 16.72 8.43 -10.34
N ASP A 376 15.79 8.64 -11.27
CA ASP A 376 15.41 9.96 -11.78
C ASP A 376 14.47 10.72 -10.81
N TYR A 377 13.84 10.03 -9.86
CA TYR A 377 12.87 10.65 -8.94
C TYR A 377 13.50 11.78 -8.11
N THR A 378 12.96 12.98 -8.31
CA THR A 378 13.21 14.14 -7.46
C THR A 378 12.02 14.36 -6.53
N ASP A 379 12.26 14.33 -5.22
CA ASP A 379 11.22 14.68 -4.25
C ASP A 379 11.05 16.20 -4.20
N VAL A 380 10.33 16.75 -5.19
CA VAL A 380 10.10 18.20 -5.30
C VAL A 380 9.30 18.72 -4.10
N ARG A 381 8.52 17.87 -3.41
CA ARG A 381 7.58 18.27 -2.36
C ARG A 381 8.14 18.31 -0.93
N GLY A 382 9.23 17.59 -0.61
CA GLY A 382 9.89 17.70 0.71
C GLY A 382 10.60 19.06 0.90
N SER A 383 10.79 19.57 2.12
CA SER A 383 11.68 20.73 2.32
C SER A 383 13.13 20.38 2.18
N ALA A 384 13.90 21.41 1.86
CA ALA A 384 15.34 21.40 1.99
C ALA A 384 15.80 21.00 3.41
N LEU A 385 15.16 21.53 4.46
CA LEU A 385 15.57 21.36 5.87
C LEU A 385 15.37 19.95 6.42
N SER A 386 14.22 19.32 6.19
CA SER A 386 14.04 17.93 6.61
C SER A 386 14.96 16.98 5.87
N CYS A 387 15.28 17.33 4.63
CA CYS A 387 16.14 16.56 3.77
C CYS A 387 17.61 16.70 4.16
N THR A 388 18.07 17.82 4.75
CA THR A 388 19.45 17.96 5.25
C THR A 388 19.82 16.95 6.34
N PHE A 389 18.84 16.38 7.04
CA PHE A 389 19.04 15.31 8.03
C PHE A 389 18.82 13.89 7.46
N SER A 390 18.42 13.79 6.19
CA SER A 390 18.38 12.51 5.50
C SER A 390 19.78 12.16 4.99
N SER A 391 20.11 10.88 4.89
CA SER A 391 21.36 10.44 4.24
C SER A 391 21.45 10.79 2.75
N ASN A 392 20.33 11.20 2.14
CA ASN A 392 20.25 11.69 0.78
C ASN A 392 20.19 13.23 0.74
N ALA A 393 20.59 13.89 1.83
CA ALA A 393 20.57 15.34 1.99
C ALA A 393 21.12 16.08 0.78
N CYS A 394 22.29 15.68 0.30
CA CYS A 394 22.91 16.32 -0.86
C CYS A 394 22.07 16.12 -2.14
N GLU A 395 21.58 14.91 -2.41
CA GLU A 395 20.75 14.63 -3.60
C GLU A 395 19.45 15.47 -3.55
N ILE A 396 18.79 15.51 -2.39
CA ILE A 396 17.53 16.23 -2.26
C ILE A 396 17.75 17.74 -2.24
N ALA A 397 18.77 18.25 -1.53
CA ALA A 397 19.13 19.67 -1.56
C ALA A 397 19.44 20.11 -2.99
N MET A 398 20.23 19.33 -3.74
CA MET A 398 20.56 19.60 -5.15
C MET A 398 19.34 19.52 -6.08
N SER A 399 18.20 18.95 -5.65
CA SER A 399 16.95 18.99 -6.41
C SER A 399 16.11 20.26 -6.17
N LYS A 400 16.47 21.09 -5.17
CA LYS A 400 15.70 22.29 -4.80
C LYS A 400 16.20 23.50 -5.56
N VAL A 401 15.26 24.21 -6.20
CA VAL A 401 15.54 25.42 -7.00
C VAL A 401 16.32 26.46 -6.19
N PHE A 402 15.92 26.74 -4.94
CA PHE A 402 16.62 27.71 -4.11
C PHE A 402 18.09 27.33 -3.85
N PHE A 403 18.35 26.05 -3.53
CA PHE A 403 19.71 25.56 -3.29
C PHE A 403 20.53 25.56 -4.59
N GLN A 404 19.93 25.16 -5.72
CA GLN A 404 20.56 25.23 -7.03
C GLN A 404 20.96 26.67 -7.40
N VAL A 405 20.10 27.65 -7.14
CA VAL A 405 20.39 29.07 -7.35
C VAL A 405 21.51 29.54 -6.42
N ALA A 406 21.46 29.21 -5.12
CA ALA A 406 22.50 29.57 -4.17
C ALA A 406 23.87 28.98 -4.56
N VAL A 407 23.90 27.70 -4.94
CA VAL A 407 25.10 26.99 -5.43
C VAL A 407 25.59 27.63 -6.73
N ALA A 408 24.70 27.98 -7.67
CA ALA A 408 25.10 28.63 -8.92
C ALA A 408 25.65 30.05 -8.68
N LEU A 409 25.05 30.84 -7.78
CA LEU A 409 25.54 32.15 -7.39
C LEU A 409 26.90 32.06 -6.70
N TYR A 410 27.09 31.09 -5.81
CA TYR A 410 28.38 30.82 -5.19
C TYR A 410 29.44 30.44 -6.23
N GLY A 411 29.13 29.52 -7.14
CA GLY A 411 30.03 29.14 -8.23
C GLY A 411 30.38 30.32 -9.15
N SER A 412 29.40 31.17 -9.45
CA SER A 412 29.62 32.41 -10.22
C SER A 412 30.52 33.39 -9.46
N GLY A 413 30.32 33.51 -8.15
CA GLY A 413 31.17 34.30 -7.26
C GLY A 413 32.62 33.82 -7.27
N LEU A 414 32.87 32.51 -7.22
CA LEU A 414 34.23 31.96 -7.30
C LEU A 414 34.88 32.22 -8.66
N ILE A 415 34.13 32.13 -9.76
CA ILE A 415 34.63 32.46 -11.10
C ILE A 415 35.02 33.94 -11.18
N LEU A 416 34.14 34.84 -10.72
CA LEU A 416 34.39 36.28 -10.72
C LEU A 416 35.56 36.65 -9.80
N PHE A 417 35.66 36.02 -8.63
CA PHE A 417 36.78 36.21 -7.71
C PHE A 417 38.10 35.72 -8.32
N GLY A 418 38.13 34.52 -8.89
CA GLY A 418 39.30 34.00 -9.59
C GLY A 418 39.71 34.88 -10.77
N ALA A 419 38.76 35.37 -11.57
CA ALA A 419 39.01 36.30 -12.66
C ALA A 419 39.52 37.67 -12.16
N TYR A 420 38.97 38.18 -11.07
CA TYR A 420 39.42 39.42 -10.43
C TYR A 420 40.86 39.28 -9.91
N VAL A 421 41.19 38.16 -9.25
CA VAL A 421 42.55 37.85 -8.84
C VAL A 421 43.45 37.81 -10.07
N MET A 422 43.07 37.15 -11.17
CA MET A 422 43.87 37.15 -12.40
C MET A 422 44.09 38.55 -13.00
N ALA A 423 43.08 39.41 -12.96
CA ALA A 423 43.12 40.75 -13.52
C ALA A 423 43.94 41.74 -12.68
N ASN A 424 44.26 41.41 -11.42
CA ASN A 424 44.96 42.30 -10.49
C ASN A 424 46.29 41.68 -10.03
N PRO A 425 47.37 41.81 -10.83
CA PRO A 425 48.69 41.28 -10.49
C PRO A 425 49.23 41.78 -9.15
N PHE A 426 48.81 42.95 -8.67
CA PHE A 426 49.21 43.47 -7.36
C PHE A 426 48.78 42.57 -6.19
N LEU A 427 47.68 41.84 -6.32
CA LEU A 427 47.31 40.83 -5.32
C LEU A 427 48.31 39.66 -5.32
N TRP A 428 49.01 39.44 -6.44
CA TRP A 428 50.01 38.38 -6.63
C TRP A 428 51.31 38.68 -5.89
N TYR A 429 51.60 39.96 -5.66
CA TYR A 429 52.78 40.43 -4.95
C TYR A 429 52.36 40.90 -3.57
N GLY A 430 52.31 40.00 -2.59
CA GLY A 430 52.12 40.37 -1.18
C GLY A 430 53.07 41.52 -0.82
N GLY A 431 52.49 42.66 -0.43
CA GLY A 431 53.05 44.02 -0.56
C GLY A 431 54.49 44.23 -0.09
N GLY A 432 55.47 43.86 -0.92
CA GLY A 432 56.90 44.11 -0.70
C GLY A 432 57.86 43.00 -1.12
N ARG A 433 57.41 41.81 -1.52
CA ARG A 433 58.32 40.67 -1.83
C ARG A 433 58.59 40.51 -3.33
N THR A 434 59.86 40.36 -3.69
CA THR A 434 60.38 40.37 -5.07
C THR A 434 60.49 38.99 -5.73
N ARG A 435 60.25 37.88 -5.01
CA ARG A 435 60.24 36.52 -5.58
C ARG A 435 58.83 35.96 -5.70
N LEU A 436 58.42 35.66 -6.93
CA LEU A 436 57.17 34.97 -7.24
C LEU A 436 57.19 33.56 -6.62
N LEU A 437 56.22 33.27 -5.75
CA LEU A 437 55.84 31.92 -5.38
C LEU A 437 55.01 31.31 -6.53
N TRP A 438 55.66 31.04 -7.66
CA TRP A 438 55.03 30.67 -8.94
C TRP A 438 53.99 29.56 -8.83
N ALA A 439 54.21 28.58 -7.96
CA ALA A 439 53.33 27.43 -7.82
C ALA A 439 52.15 27.64 -6.85
N ASN A 440 52.29 28.54 -5.85
CA ASN A 440 51.18 28.94 -4.95
C ASN A 440 50.20 29.93 -5.59
N TYR A 441 50.55 30.56 -6.72
CA TYR A 441 49.74 31.65 -7.28
C TYR A 441 49.09 31.34 -8.62
N PHE A 442 49.71 30.51 -9.48
CA PHE A 442 49.13 30.15 -10.78
C PHE A 442 48.28 28.88 -10.73
N ILE A 443 48.71 27.87 -9.97
CA ILE A 443 48.06 26.56 -9.92
C ILE A 443 47.00 26.51 -8.81
N MET A 444 47.21 27.25 -7.72
CA MET A 444 46.43 27.09 -6.49
C MET A 444 45.19 27.98 -6.35
N THR A 445 45.17 29.19 -6.90
CA THR A 445 44.12 30.16 -6.56
C THR A 445 43.20 30.51 -7.74
N PRO A 446 43.55 31.34 -8.74
CA PRO A 446 42.58 31.78 -9.73
C PRO A 446 42.02 30.67 -10.63
N LEU A 447 42.87 29.78 -11.17
CA LEU A 447 42.42 28.68 -12.03
C LEU A 447 41.68 27.60 -11.23
N ASN A 448 42.09 27.36 -9.98
CA ASN A 448 41.39 26.44 -9.09
C ASN A 448 40.01 26.99 -8.71
N GLU A 449 39.90 28.28 -8.35
CA GLU A 449 38.63 28.94 -8.03
C GLU A 449 37.69 29.01 -9.25
N ILE A 450 38.22 29.29 -10.44
CA ILE A 450 37.42 29.25 -11.69
C ILE A 450 36.99 27.82 -11.99
N GLY A 451 37.90 26.84 -11.91
CA GLY A 451 37.59 25.43 -12.15
C GLY A 451 36.56 24.89 -11.15
N LEU A 452 36.70 25.24 -9.87
CA LEU A 452 35.77 24.92 -8.79
C LEU A 452 34.42 25.58 -9.02
N GLY A 453 34.40 26.86 -9.38
CA GLY A 453 33.17 27.60 -9.70
C GLY A 453 32.42 27.01 -10.90
N ILE A 454 33.14 26.62 -11.96
CA ILE A 454 32.56 25.91 -13.12
C ILE A 454 31.99 24.56 -12.68
N LEU A 455 32.73 23.77 -11.90
CA LEU A 455 32.25 22.49 -11.37
C LEU A 455 31.00 22.67 -10.51
N ILE A 456 30.94 23.71 -9.69
CA ILE A 456 29.78 24.05 -8.85
C ILE A 456 28.56 24.42 -9.69
N ILE A 457 28.75 25.20 -10.77
CA ILE A 457 27.68 25.49 -11.73
C ILE A 457 27.23 24.21 -12.45
N LEU A 458 28.16 23.34 -12.85
CA LEU A 458 27.84 22.05 -13.48
C LEU A 458 27.07 21.12 -12.53
N ILE A 459 27.38 21.14 -11.22
CA ILE A 459 26.62 20.41 -10.20
C ILE A 459 25.18 20.94 -10.14
N SER A 460 25.00 22.26 -10.12
CA SER A 460 23.68 22.89 -10.13
C SER A 460 22.89 22.56 -11.41
N TYR A 461 23.54 22.66 -12.58
CA TYR A 461 22.97 22.29 -13.87
C TYR A 461 22.56 20.82 -13.91
N ALA A 462 23.45 19.91 -13.50
CA ALA A 462 23.17 18.47 -13.46
C ALA A 462 22.01 18.15 -12.49
N GLY A 463 21.94 18.84 -11.35
CA GLY A 463 20.85 18.66 -10.38
C GLY A 463 19.50 19.13 -10.91
N ARG A 464 19.49 20.16 -11.77
CA ARG A 464 18.28 20.74 -12.36
C ARG A 464 17.77 19.98 -13.58
N TYR A 465 18.68 19.61 -14.49
CA TYR A 465 18.33 19.19 -15.85
C TYR A 465 18.66 17.72 -16.15
N GLN A 466 19.44 17.05 -15.31
CA GLN A 466 19.82 15.65 -15.52
C GLN A 466 19.25 14.77 -14.41
N SER A 467 19.95 14.66 -13.28
CA SER A 467 19.45 13.99 -12.09
C SER A 467 20.29 14.34 -10.86
N PRO A 468 19.72 14.24 -9.64
CA PRO A 468 20.47 14.40 -8.40
C PRO A 468 21.68 13.46 -8.27
N LEU A 469 21.59 12.27 -8.88
CA LEU A 469 22.69 11.30 -8.89
C LEU A 469 23.87 11.78 -9.72
N VAL A 470 23.61 12.39 -10.87
CA VAL A 470 24.67 12.96 -11.72
C VAL A 470 25.28 14.18 -11.04
N ALA A 471 24.47 15.05 -10.45
CA ALA A 471 24.95 16.16 -9.62
C ALA A 471 25.87 15.69 -8.49
N ARG A 472 25.48 14.61 -7.80
CA ARG A 472 26.31 13.97 -6.76
C ARG A 472 27.64 13.44 -7.31
N ARG A 473 27.64 12.78 -8.47
CA ARG A 473 28.88 12.30 -9.10
C ARG A 473 29.80 13.46 -9.47
N PHE A 474 29.25 14.57 -9.97
CA PHE A 474 30.02 15.79 -10.21
C PHE A 474 30.58 16.37 -8.90
N ALA A 475 29.78 16.44 -7.83
CA ALA A 475 30.24 16.88 -6.52
C ALA A 475 31.36 15.99 -5.96
N GLN A 476 31.21 14.67 -6.06
CA GLN A 476 32.23 13.71 -5.64
C GLN A 476 33.53 13.89 -6.44
N ARG A 477 33.43 14.05 -7.77
CA ARG A 477 34.60 14.33 -8.62
C ARG A 477 35.24 15.66 -8.25
N MET A 478 34.45 16.70 -8.00
CA MET A 478 34.94 18.01 -7.56
C MET A 478 35.75 17.91 -6.26
N PHE A 479 35.23 17.25 -5.22
CA PHE A 479 35.97 17.06 -3.97
C PHE A 479 37.21 16.17 -4.14
N THR A 480 37.16 15.20 -5.05
CA THR A 480 38.34 14.37 -5.36
C THR A 480 39.43 15.19 -6.07
N VAL A 481 39.04 16.02 -7.03
CA VAL A 481 39.95 16.96 -7.72
C VAL A 481 40.51 17.97 -6.73
N ASN A 482 39.68 18.54 -5.85
CA ASN A 482 40.11 19.48 -4.82
C ASN A 482 41.08 18.84 -3.80
N SER A 483 40.85 17.58 -3.43
CA SER A 483 41.78 16.84 -2.58
C SER A 483 43.12 16.64 -3.29
N PHE A 484 43.08 16.27 -4.57
CA PHE A 484 44.28 16.07 -5.38
C PHE A 484 45.06 17.36 -5.60
N THR A 485 44.39 18.48 -5.90
CA THR A 485 45.03 19.79 -6.03
C THR A 485 45.64 20.20 -4.69
N ALA A 486 44.93 20.06 -3.57
CA ALA A 486 45.48 20.39 -2.26
C ALA A 486 46.70 19.50 -1.89
N VAL A 487 46.72 18.21 -2.24
CA VAL A 487 47.91 17.36 -2.09
C VAL A 487 49.06 17.85 -2.98
N LEU A 488 48.77 18.24 -4.23
CA LEU A 488 49.78 18.81 -5.12
C LEU A 488 50.34 20.12 -4.56
N ALA A 489 49.50 20.95 -3.93
CA ALA A 489 49.91 22.17 -3.22
C ALA A 489 50.93 21.86 -2.13
N LEU A 490 50.62 20.87 -1.31
CA LEU A 490 51.47 20.45 -0.21
C LEU A 490 52.82 19.95 -0.73
N LEU A 491 52.83 19.12 -1.77
CA LEU A 491 54.05 18.61 -2.38
C LEU A 491 54.91 19.71 -3.00
N VAL A 492 54.26 20.70 -3.63
CA VAL A 492 54.91 21.88 -4.19
C VAL A 492 55.56 22.71 -3.10
N GLU A 493 54.86 23.00 -2.00
CA GLU A 493 55.40 23.76 -0.86
C GLU A 493 56.59 23.02 -0.25
N ILE A 494 56.48 21.70 -0.06
CA ILE A 494 57.59 20.85 0.40
C ILE A 494 58.81 20.95 -0.53
N LEU A 495 58.58 20.87 -1.85
CA LEU A 495 59.64 20.94 -2.84
C LEU A 495 60.30 22.33 -2.87
N GLN A 496 59.51 23.39 -2.73
CA GLN A 496 60.02 24.77 -2.70
C GLN A 496 60.90 25.01 -1.46
N HIS A 497 60.52 24.50 -0.30
CA HIS A 497 61.37 24.52 0.91
C HIS A 497 62.64 23.69 0.71
N ALA A 498 62.52 22.46 0.18
CA ALA A 498 63.66 21.57 -0.04
C ALA A 498 64.70 22.16 -1.02
N LEU A 499 64.25 22.91 -2.03
CA LEU A 499 65.09 23.57 -3.02
C LEU A 499 65.52 24.99 -2.63
N SER A 500 65.17 25.46 -1.42
CA SER A 500 65.44 26.84 -0.95
C SER A 500 64.94 27.92 -1.93
N LEU A 501 63.80 27.67 -2.58
CA LEU A 501 63.20 28.59 -3.55
C LEU A 501 62.38 29.71 -2.90
N HIS A 502 62.09 29.58 -1.60
CA HIS A 502 61.44 30.62 -0.82
C HIS A 502 62.36 31.82 -0.55
N ASP A 503 61.75 32.93 -0.13
CA ASP A 503 62.48 34.01 0.52
C ASP A 503 63.19 33.44 1.77
N PRO A 504 64.46 33.78 2.05
CA PRO A 504 65.16 33.31 3.26
C PRO A 504 64.41 33.59 4.57
N SER A 505 63.53 34.59 4.59
CA SER A 505 62.66 34.92 5.73
C SER A 505 61.43 34.02 5.88
N TRP A 506 61.13 33.16 4.90
CA TRP A 506 59.97 32.27 4.89
C TRP A 506 60.39 30.84 5.24
N THR A 507 60.31 30.51 6.52
CA THR A 507 60.66 29.18 7.02
C THR A 507 59.42 28.28 7.09
N TRP A 508 59.64 26.99 7.40
CA TRP A 508 58.55 26.08 7.75
C TRP A 508 57.70 26.61 8.90
N GLU A 509 58.34 27.23 9.90
CA GLU A 509 57.66 27.87 11.02
C GLU A 509 56.74 28.99 10.53
N THR A 510 57.23 29.85 9.62
CA THR A 510 56.39 30.90 9.01
C THR A 510 55.20 30.33 8.25
N SER A 511 55.37 29.20 7.54
CA SER A 511 54.29 28.54 6.79
C SER A 511 53.20 27.94 7.70
N VAL A 512 53.59 27.53 8.90
CA VAL A 512 52.68 27.03 9.94
C VAL A 512 52.05 28.20 10.72
N GLU A 513 52.82 29.21 11.10
CA GLU A 513 52.36 30.41 11.82
C GLU A 513 51.38 31.25 11.00
N THR A 514 51.60 31.36 9.69
CA THR A 514 50.64 31.99 8.76
C THR A 514 49.39 31.15 8.53
N GLY A 515 49.36 29.91 9.02
CA GLY A 515 48.24 28.98 8.88
C GLY A 515 48.10 28.36 7.49
N PHE A 516 49.01 28.62 6.55
CA PHE A 516 48.92 28.14 5.18
C PHE A 516 49.00 26.61 5.09
N LEU A 517 49.99 26.00 5.74
CA LEU A 517 50.15 24.54 5.76
C LEU A 517 48.94 23.86 6.44
N ILE A 518 48.47 24.47 7.52
CA ILE A 518 47.29 24.00 8.27
C ILE A 518 46.06 24.06 7.36
N TRP A 519 45.88 25.14 6.60
CA TRP A 519 44.78 25.29 5.65
C TRP A 519 44.81 24.21 4.55
N ILE A 520 45.98 23.94 3.94
CA ILE A 520 46.11 22.88 2.93
C ILE A 520 45.73 21.51 3.51
N ILE A 521 46.30 21.15 4.67
CA ILE A 521 46.03 19.86 5.32
C ILE A 521 44.53 19.73 5.65
N VAL A 522 43.92 20.78 6.18
CA VAL A 522 42.48 20.81 6.47
C VAL A 522 41.66 20.67 5.18
N CYS A 523 42.03 21.34 4.08
CA CYS A 523 41.35 21.20 2.80
C CYS A 523 41.44 19.77 2.23
N ILE A 524 42.60 19.11 2.35
CA ILE A 524 42.77 17.70 1.95
C ILE A 524 41.83 16.80 2.77
N ILE A 525 41.90 16.90 4.11
CA ILE A 525 41.10 16.06 5.00
C ILE A 525 39.61 16.31 4.77
N PHE A 526 39.18 17.58 4.72
CA PHE A 526 37.80 17.95 4.51
C PHE A 526 37.26 17.44 3.17
N SER A 527 38.00 17.67 2.09
CA SER A 527 37.58 17.25 0.74
C SER A 527 37.54 15.73 0.61
N LEU A 528 38.49 15.01 1.23
CA LEU A 528 38.52 13.56 1.23
C LEU A 528 37.35 12.99 2.04
N VAL A 529 37.09 13.53 3.24
CA VAL A 529 35.92 13.16 4.06
C VAL A 529 34.63 13.41 3.30
N LEU A 530 34.48 14.57 2.65
CA LEU A 530 33.24 14.92 1.95
C LEU A 530 33.04 14.07 0.68
N SER A 531 34.13 13.76 -0.05
CA SER A 531 34.11 12.80 -1.16
C SER A 531 33.69 11.40 -0.71
N LEU A 532 34.21 10.91 0.43
CA LEU A 532 33.83 9.63 1.02
C LEU A 532 32.37 9.63 1.48
N LEU A 533 31.90 10.69 2.13
CA LEU A 533 30.50 10.85 2.55
C LEU A 533 29.55 10.79 1.35
N LEU A 534 29.86 11.54 0.28
CA LEU A 534 29.06 11.55 -0.96
C LEU A 534 29.10 10.19 -1.67
N ARG A 535 30.24 9.49 -1.63
CA ARG A 535 30.40 8.16 -2.23
C ARG A 535 29.54 7.11 -1.52
N TYR A 536 29.58 7.09 -0.19
CA TYR A 536 29.03 5.99 0.62
C TYR A 536 27.63 6.22 1.19
N ARG A 537 26.96 7.37 0.91
CA ARG A 537 25.59 7.68 1.37
C ARG A 537 25.39 7.50 2.89
N GLN A 538 26.43 7.79 3.68
CA GLN A 538 26.36 7.62 5.13
C GLN A 538 25.91 8.88 5.83
N ASP A 539 25.45 8.69 7.06
CA ASP A 539 25.04 9.78 7.95
C ASP A 539 26.30 10.59 8.32
N PRO A 540 26.41 11.88 7.97
CA PRO A 540 27.59 12.70 8.26
C PRO A 540 27.95 12.68 9.75
N ALA A 541 26.94 12.55 10.61
CA ALA A 541 27.08 12.50 12.06
C ALA A 541 27.93 11.30 12.55
N SER A 542 27.93 10.19 11.81
CA SER A 542 28.63 8.96 12.21
C SER A 542 30.11 8.93 11.82
N CYS A 543 30.52 9.61 10.76
CA CYS A 543 31.85 9.46 10.18
C CYS A 543 32.80 10.66 10.41
N ALA A 544 32.28 11.89 10.60
CA ALA A 544 33.14 13.08 10.55
C ALA A 544 33.13 13.94 11.83
N VAL A 545 31.98 14.05 12.51
CA VAL A 545 31.80 15.10 13.53
C VAL A 545 32.41 14.72 14.89
N ASN A 546 32.32 13.45 15.28
CA ASN A 546 32.73 13.01 16.62
C ASN A 546 34.27 12.99 16.84
N PRO A 547 35.11 12.63 15.85
CA PRO A 547 36.56 12.74 16.01
C PRO A 547 37.07 14.18 15.99
N ILE A 548 36.46 15.05 15.18
CA ILE A 548 36.86 16.46 15.00
C ILE A 548 36.47 17.31 16.21
N LEU A 549 35.33 17.05 16.85
CA LEU A 549 34.90 17.76 18.06
C LEU A 549 35.60 17.28 19.34
N ASN A 550 36.04 16.02 19.40
CA ASN A 550 36.69 15.47 20.60
C ASN A 550 38.22 15.52 20.55
N GLY A 551 38.83 15.70 19.38
CA GLY A 551 40.27 15.96 19.27
C GLY A 551 40.52 17.45 19.44
N GLY A 552 40.94 17.88 20.65
CA GLY A 552 41.18 19.29 21.00
C GLY A 552 42.14 20.01 20.04
N ALA A 553 41.60 20.51 18.94
CA ALA A 553 42.35 21.16 17.89
C ALA A 553 42.44 22.67 18.16
N ASN A 554 43.65 23.17 17.94
CA ASN A 554 44.12 24.54 18.13
C ASN A 554 43.14 25.65 17.68
N LYS A 555 43.26 26.83 18.31
CA LYS A 555 42.49 28.07 18.08
C LYS A 555 42.15 28.38 16.61
N TYR A 556 43.05 28.05 15.68
CA TYR A 556 42.91 28.24 14.23
C TYR A 556 41.85 27.35 13.55
N VAL A 557 41.59 26.14 14.07
CA VAL A 557 40.46 25.30 13.60
C VAL A 557 39.13 25.88 14.06
N GLY A 558 39.12 26.49 15.26
CA GLY A 558 37.99 27.26 15.78
C GLY A 558 37.66 28.47 14.91
N ASP A 559 38.67 29.23 14.47
CA ASP A 559 38.49 30.42 13.61
C ASP A 559 38.05 30.04 12.18
N LEU A 560 38.53 28.93 11.61
CA LEU A 560 38.08 28.44 10.31
C LEU A 560 36.65 27.86 10.38
N MET A 561 36.33 27.12 11.44
CA MET A 561 34.97 26.70 11.73
C MET A 561 34.06 27.89 11.99
N LEU A 562 34.58 28.99 12.56
CA LEU A 562 33.85 30.24 12.75
C LEU A 562 33.58 30.94 11.42
N VAL A 563 34.49 30.94 10.43
CA VAL A 563 34.23 31.52 9.10
C VAL A 563 33.21 30.68 8.30
N ILE A 564 33.35 29.36 8.31
CA ILE A 564 32.35 28.45 7.74
C ILE A 564 31.02 28.66 8.48
N ALA A 565 31.03 28.67 9.81
CA ALA A 565 29.85 28.92 10.61
C ALA A 565 29.24 30.30 10.31
N CYS A 566 30.01 31.38 10.22
CA CYS A 566 29.54 32.74 9.94
C CYS A 566 28.86 32.85 8.57
N SER A 567 29.41 32.18 7.54
CA SER A 567 28.77 32.12 6.22
C SER A 567 27.46 31.31 6.23
N TYR A 568 27.34 30.30 7.09
CA TYR A 568 26.08 29.58 7.36
C TYR A 568 25.14 30.32 8.35
N PHE A 569 25.67 31.12 9.28
CA PHE A 569 24.95 31.80 10.37
C PHE A 569 24.09 32.96 9.89
N ALA A 570 24.36 33.54 8.71
CA ALA A 570 23.43 34.51 8.12
C ALA A 570 22.11 33.85 7.66
N MET A 571 22.15 32.56 7.29
CA MET A 571 20.98 31.79 6.85
C MET A 571 20.22 31.15 8.01
N ILE A 572 20.90 30.82 9.11
CA ILE A 572 20.31 30.12 10.27
C ILE A 572 19.11 30.87 10.89
N PRO A 573 19.15 32.19 11.15
CA PRO A 573 18.00 32.92 11.71
C PRO A 573 16.77 32.89 10.79
N ILE A 574 16.97 33.03 9.48
CA ILE A 574 15.89 32.99 8.49
C ILE A 574 15.29 31.57 8.43
N LEU A 575 16.14 30.55 8.40
CA LEU A 575 15.72 29.14 8.43
C LEU A 575 15.02 28.79 9.75
N LEU A 576 15.47 29.33 10.88
CA LEU A 576 14.87 29.14 12.21
C LEU A 576 13.49 29.80 12.29
N VAL A 577 13.34 31.04 11.80
CA VAL A 577 12.05 31.74 11.75
C VAL A 577 11.06 31.01 10.84
N LEU A 578 11.50 30.58 9.66
CA LEU A 578 10.69 29.77 8.75
C LEU A 578 10.29 28.44 9.40
N TRP A 579 11.23 27.75 10.05
CA TRP A 579 10.97 26.49 10.74
C TRP A 579 9.99 26.66 11.90
N VAL A 580 10.12 27.69 12.73
CA VAL A 580 9.18 27.99 13.81
C VAL A 580 7.78 28.27 13.26
N ARG A 581 7.67 29.06 12.17
CA ARG A 581 6.40 29.37 11.52
C ARG A 581 5.73 28.12 10.95
N VAL A 582 6.46 27.33 10.16
CA VAL A 582 5.96 26.09 9.56
C VAL A 582 5.56 25.09 10.63
N ARG A 583 6.36 24.94 11.70
CA ARG A 583 6.03 24.08 12.84
C ARG A 583 4.77 24.55 13.56
N LYS A 584 4.57 25.87 13.72
CA LYS A 584 3.36 26.43 14.34
C LYS A 584 2.12 26.19 13.49
N GLU A 585 2.18 26.45 12.19
CA GLU A 585 1.09 26.16 11.24
C GLU A 585 0.77 24.66 11.22
N ALA A 586 1.79 23.80 11.18
CA ALA A 586 1.62 22.34 11.24
C ALA A 586 0.98 21.87 12.53
N SER A 587 1.43 22.42 13.67
CA SER A 587 0.88 22.08 14.99
C SER A 587 -0.59 22.44 15.11
N GLN A 588 -1.04 23.55 14.50
CA GLN A 588 -2.45 23.98 14.55
C GLN A 588 -3.38 23.08 13.74
N TYR A 589 -2.93 22.58 12.58
CA TYR A 589 -3.70 21.60 11.81
C TYR A 589 -3.76 20.26 12.52
N LEU A 590 -2.61 19.80 13.03
CA LEU A 590 -2.53 18.50 13.69
C LEU A 590 -3.26 18.48 15.04
N SER A 591 -3.28 19.60 15.79
CA SER A 591 -3.89 19.62 17.13
C SER A 591 -5.36 19.22 17.11
N ARG A 592 -6.12 19.58 16.07
CA ARG A 592 -7.52 19.18 15.94
C ARG A 592 -7.71 17.68 15.77
N ASP A 593 -6.89 17.04 14.93
CA ASP A 593 -7.00 15.60 14.71
C ASP A 593 -6.39 14.78 15.85
N VAL A 594 -5.35 15.31 16.48
CA VAL A 594 -4.77 14.74 17.71
C VAL A 594 -5.76 14.81 18.85
N GLU A 595 -6.47 15.91 19.01
CA GLU A 595 -7.54 16.05 20.00
C GLU A 595 -8.64 15.01 19.75
N ARG A 596 -9.13 14.86 18.51
CA ARG A 596 -10.09 13.80 18.16
C ARG A 596 -9.56 12.39 18.45
N TYR A 597 -8.31 12.10 18.08
CA TYR A 597 -7.69 10.80 18.36
C TYR A 597 -7.56 10.55 19.85
N ASN A 598 -7.08 11.54 20.60
CA ASN A 598 -6.88 11.45 22.03
C ASN A 598 -8.22 11.33 22.75
N GLU A 599 -9.28 12.02 22.32
CA GLU A 599 -10.64 11.86 22.85
C GLU A 599 -11.21 10.46 22.56
N ARG A 600 -11.05 9.93 21.35
CA ARG A 600 -11.48 8.55 21.03
C ARG A 600 -10.66 7.53 21.81
N TRP A 601 -9.35 7.72 21.90
CA TRP A 601 -8.46 6.86 22.69
C TRP A 601 -8.77 6.97 24.18
N LYS A 602 -9.10 8.16 24.69
CA LYS A 602 -9.54 8.35 26.07
C LYS A 602 -10.83 7.59 26.32
N ARG A 603 -11.83 7.69 25.44
CA ARG A 603 -13.06 6.89 25.53
C ARG A 603 -12.79 5.38 25.48
N VAL A 604 -11.85 4.95 24.65
CA VAL A 604 -11.40 3.55 24.60
C VAL A 604 -10.74 3.16 25.93
N ARG A 605 -9.86 3.99 26.50
CA ARG A 605 -9.23 3.76 27.80
C ARG A 605 -10.23 3.76 28.94
N GLU A 606 -11.18 4.69 28.97
CA GLU A 606 -12.26 4.76 29.96
C GLU A 606 -13.16 3.53 29.87
N ARG A 607 -13.56 3.14 28.65
CA ARG A 607 -14.38 1.94 28.39
C ARG A 607 -13.71 0.65 28.87
N PHE A 608 -12.40 0.53 28.65
CA PHE A 608 -11.61 -0.63 29.09
C PHE A 608 -10.94 -0.41 30.45
N ASN A 609 -11.23 0.71 31.12
CA ASN A 609 -10.66 1.13 32.40
C ASN A 609 -9.11 0.99 32.46
N ILE A 610 -8.41 1.37 31.39
CA ILE A 610 -6.95 1.23 31.22
C ILE A 610 -6.17 2.28 32.05
N GLU A 611 -6.82 3.34 32.54
CA GLU A 611 -6.13 4.44 33.24
C GLU A 611 -5.38 4.03 34.52
N SER A 612 -5.73 2.91 35.14
CA SER A 612 -5.04 2.37 36.32
C SER A 612 -3.77 1.56 36.00
N LEU A 613 -3.42 1.41 34.72
CA LEU A 613 -2.30 0.58 34.25
C LEU A 613 -1.05 1.35 33.83
N SER A 614 -1.07 2.69 33.86
CA SER A 614 0.18 3.44 33.78
C SER A 614 1.03 3.01 34.97
N VAL A 615 2.19 2.45 34.66
CA VAL A 615 3.07 1.73 35.58
C VAL A 615 3.21 2.51 36.87
N ALA A 616 2.54 2.04 37.92
CA ALA A 616 2.98 2.23 39.27
C ALA A 616 4.37 1.59 39.35
N SER A 617 5.40 2.38 39.01
CA SER A 617 6.68 2.23 39.67
C SER A 617 6.35 2.40 41.14
N GLU A 618 6.36 1.30 41.89
CA GLU A 618 5.87 1.20 43.25
C GLU A 618 6.16 2.48 44.06
N PRO A 619 5.15 3.33 44.34
CA PRO A 619 5.29 4.35 45.35
C PRO A 619 5.02 3.69 46.70
N ALA A 620 5.89 3.94 47.67
CA ALA A 620 5.71 3.54 49.06
C ALA A 620 4.30 3.89 49.60
N PRO A 621 3.74 3.10 50.53
CA PRO A 621 2.32 3.08 50.80
C PRO A 621 1.89 4.32 51.59
N HIS A 622 1.08 5.19 50.98
CA HIS A 622 0.32 6.21 51.72
C HIS A 622 -1.18 6.17 51.41
N ARG A 623 -1.93 6.10 52.50
CA ARG A 623 -3.40 6.08 52.62
C ARG A 623 -4.00 7.43 52.28
N GLY A 624 -5.05 7.44 51.47
CA GLY A 624 -5.98 8.58 51.37
C GLY A 624 -7.23 8.20 50.59
N LYS A 625 -8.40 8.25 51.25
CA LYS A 625 -9.72 7.89 50.74
C LYS A 625 -10.19 8.84 49.63
N VAL A 626 -10.76 8.29 48.55
CA VAL A 626 -11.58 9.03 47.58
C VAL A 626 -12.93 8.33 47.44
N ALA A 627 -13.98 9.14 47.37
CA ALA A 627 -15.39 8.77 47.45
C ALA A 627 -15.94 8.10 46.19
N ASP A 628 -16.94 7.24 46.43
CA ASP A 628 -17.64 6.38 45.47
C ASP A 628 -18.42 7.15 44.40
N VAL A 629 -18.15 6.83 43.14
CA VAL A 629 -19.10 6.96 42.02
C VAL A 629 -19.31 5.55 41.47
N GLN A 630 -20.42 4.91 41.87
CA GLN A 630 -20.83 3.61 41.32
C GLN A 630 -21.48 3.82 39.95
N VAL A 631 -20.68 3.68 38.90
CA VAL A 631 -21.20 3.28 37.58
C VAL A 631 -21.25 1.75 37.59
N VAL A 632 -22.44 1.18 37.56
CA VAL A 632 -22.65 -0.27 37.42
C VAL A 632 -22.30 -0.65 35.97
N VAL A 633 -21.01 -0.79 35.70
CA VAL A 633 -20.47 -1.44 34.50
C VAL A 633 -20.29 -2.91 34.85
N ASP A 634 -20.69 -3.80 33.95
CA ASP A 634 -20.47 -5.24 34.04
C ASP A 634 -18.98 -5.54 34.27
N SER A 635 -18.60 -5.77 35.53
CA SER A 635 -17.22 -5.66 36.03
C SER A 635 -16.32 -6.78 35.51
N SER A 636 -16.91 -7.93 35.17
CA SER A 636 -16.21 -9.11 34.67
C SER A 636 -15.53 -8.88 33.31
N ARG A 637 -16.25 -8.27 32.35
CA ARG A 637 -15.75 -8.05 30.99
C ARG A 637 -14.59 -7.05 30.94
N CYS A 638 -14.58 -6.10 31.88
CA CYS A 638 -13.54 -5.08 31.99
C CYS A 638 -12.19 -5.67 32.45
N GLU A 639 -12.20 -6.70 33.31
CA GLU A 639 -10.97 -7.37 33.74
C GLU A 639 -10.33 -8.19 32.62
N ASP A 640 -11.13 -8.90 31.82
CA ASP A 640 -10.66 -9.67 30.66
C ASP A 640 -9.92 -8.78 29.64
N ASP A 641 -10.48 -7.63 29.26
CA ASP A 641 -9.85 -6.72 28.29
C ASP A 641 -8.59 -6.05 28.84
N ARG A 642 -8.54 -5.74 30.14
CA ARG A 642 -7.33 -5.23 30.80
C ARG A 642 -6.20 -6.26 30.78
N GLU A 643 -6.52 -7.50 31.11
CA GLU A 643 -5.55 -8.58 31.08
C GLU A 643 -5.10 -8.87 29.65
N ALA A 644 -6.02 -8.85 28.68
CA ALA A 644 -5.71 -8.96 27.27
C ALA A 644 -4.72 -7.88 26.83
N PHE A 645 -4.96 -6.62 27.23
CA PHE A 645 -4.08 -5.50 26.93
C PHE A 645 -2.69 -5.69 27.53
N ARG A 646 -2.57 -6.06 28.82
CA ARG A 646 -1.28 -6.36 29.46
C ARG A 646 -0.53 -7.45 28.71
N ARG A 647 -1.21 -8.53 28.33
CA ARG A 647 -0.62 -9.64 27.56
C ARG A 647 -0.12 -9.18 26.20
N VAL A 648 -0.86 -8.32 25.50
CA VAL A 648 -0.41 -7.72 24.24
C VAL A 648 0.88 -6.90 24.46
N LEU A 649 0.95 -6.07 25.51
CA LEU A 649 2.16 -5.31 25.83
C LEU A 649 3.36 -6.23 26.10
N VAL A 650 3.20 -7.22 26.98
CA VAL A 650 4.26 -8.17 27.35
C VAL A 650 4.75 -8.95 26.13
N LEU A 651 3.83 -9.50 25.32
CA LEU A 651 4.18 -10.27 24.13
C LEU A 651 4.92 -9.41 23.09
N THR A 652 4.41 -8.22 22.80
CA THR A 652 5.03 -7.33 21.81
C THR A 652 6.39 -6.80 22.25
N ARG A 653 6.59 -6.49 23.54
CA ARG A 653 7.90 -6.16 24.12
C ARG A 653 8.87 -7.33 24.00
N ARG A 654 8.43 -8.57 24.31
CA ARG A 654 9.25 -9.78 24.15
C ARG A 654 9.68 -9.99 22.69
N ILE A 655 8.75 -9.89 21.74
CA ILE A 655 9.03 -9.99 20.29
C ILE A 655 10.03 -8.91 19.87
N SER A 656 9.83 -7.66 20.29
CA SER A 656 10.71 -6.53 19.98
C SER A 656 12.13 -6.74 20.53
N SER A 657 12.25 -7.28 21.75
CA SER A 657 13.53 -7.60 22.39
C SER A 657 14.30 -8.67 21.60
N ILE A 658 13.64 -9.78 21.22
CA ILE A 658 14.24 -10.84 20.40
C ILE A 658 14.75 -10.28 19.08
N ILE A 659 13.91 -9.54 18.34
CA ILE A 659 14.27 -8.94 17.05
C ILE A 659 15.44 -7.94 17.20
N THR A 660 15.44 -7.15 18.27
CA THR A 660 16.52 -6.19 18.55
C THR A 660 17.83 -6.90 18.87
N ASN A 661 17.78 -8.01 19.61
CA ASN A 661 18.96 -8.82 19.91
C ASN A 661 19.50 -9.50 18.65
N ASP A 662 18.65 -10.06 17.79
CA ASP A 662 19.03 -10.62 16.49
C ASP A 662 19.70 -9.56 15.59
N SER A 663 19.09 -8.38 15.51
CA SER A 663 19.67 -7.26 14.76
C SER A 663 21.03 -6.81 15.33
N ARG A 664 21.21 -6.87 16.65
CA ARG A 664 22.48 -6.55 17.31
C ARG A 664 23.52 -7.65 17.14
N ALA A 665 23.13 -8.91 17.14
CA ALA A 665 24.01 -10.04 16.88
C ALA A 665 24.62 -9.94 15.49
N LEU A 666 23.78 -9.66 14.48
CA LEU A 666 24.23 -9.40 13.11
C LEU A 666 25.12 -8.17 12.97
N SER A 667 24.85 -7.09 13.71
CA SER A 667 25.68 -5.89 13.63
C SER A 667 27.02 -6.06 14.35
N ARG A 668 27.10 -6.95 15.35
CA ARG A 668 28.31 -7.31 16.08
C ARG A 668 29.23 -8.27 15.33
N GLN A 669 28.75 -8.95 14.30
CA GLN A 669 29.56 -9.80 13.43
C GLN A 669 30.51 -8.91 12.60
N ASP A 670 31.59 -8.56 13.30
CA ASP A 670 32.84 -7.92 12.93
C ASP A 670 32.78 -6.46 12.41
N LYS A 671 33.17 -5.51 13.29
CA LYS A 671 33.29 -4.08 13.02
C LYS A 671 34.30 -3.80 11.90
N TRP A 672 35.32 -4.65 11.77
CA TRP A 672 36.29 -4.55 10.68
C TRP A 672 35.70 -5.03 9.36
N THR A 673 34.92 -6.11 9.33
CA THR A 673 34.10 -6.40 8.14
C THR A 673 33.13 -5.28 7.84
N ASN A 674 32.55 -4.58 8.82
CA ASN A 674 31.69 -3.42 8.52
C ASN A 674 32.46 -2.27 7.84
N ILE A 675 33.73 -2.01 8.22
CA ILE A 675 34.60 -1.00 7.59
C ILE A 675 35.12 -1.48 6.23
N VAL A 676 35.61 -2.71 6.12
CA VAL A 676 36.06 -3.32 4.85
C VAL A 676 34.88 -3.43 3.88
N TRP A 677 33.69 -3.75 4.35
CA TRP A 677 32.44 -3.75 3.58
C TRP A 677 32.04 -2.33 3.17
N LEU A 678 32.17 -1.35 4.07
CA LEU A 678 32.02 0.08 3.76
C LEU A 678 32.90 0.48 2.58
N LEU A 679 34.10 -0.08 2.49
CA LEU A 679 35.09 0.23 1.46
C LEU A 679 34.95 -0.63 0.19
N THR A 680 34.36 -1.84 0.27
CA THR A 680 34.36 -2.83 -0.84
C THR A 680 32.99 -3.10 -1.46
N SER A 681 31.87 -2.76 -0.83
CA SER A 681 30.58 -3.33 -1.25
C SER A 681 29.77 -2.46 -2.24
N HIS A 682 29.62 -2.99 -3.46
CA HIS A 682 28.29 -3.06 -4.06
C HIS A 682 27.40 -3.83 -3.07
N PHE A 683 26.28 -3.24 -2.66
CA PHE A 683 25.29 -3.76 -1.71
C PHE A 683 25.24 -5.29 -1.67
N ASP A 684 25.89 -5.91 -0.67
CA ASP A 684 25.73 -7.34 -0.46
C ASP A 684 24.27 -7.62 -0.09
N GLN A 685 23.59 -8.41 -0.92
CA GLN A 685 22.18 -8.79 -0.81
C GLN A 685 21.94 -9.78 0.34
N SER A 686 23.00 -10.32 0.93
CA SER A 686 22.92 -11.35 1.98
C SER A 686 22.35 -10.83 3.32
N ARG A 687 22.45 -9.54 3.63
CA ARG A 687 22.02 -8.99 4.94
C ARG A 687 20.50 -8.81 5.05
N ARG A 688 19.92 -9.43 6.08
CA ARG A 688 18.48 -9.38 6.42
C ARG A 688 18.04 -8.14 7.21
N TYR A 689 18.97 -7.42 7.85
CA TYR A 689 18.70 -6.15 8.50
C TYR A 689 19.63 -5.03 7.98
N SER A 690 19.12 -3.81 7.95
CA SER A 690 19.94 -2.61 7.80
C SER A 690 20.79 -2.36 9.04
N LEU A 691 21.78 -1.46 8.93
CA LEU A 691 22.59 -1.00 10.06
C LEU A 691 21.75 -0.43 11.22
N ASN A 692 20.55 0.09 10.93
CA ASN A 692 19.62 0.62 11.92
C ASN A 692 18.62 -0.44 12.43
N GLY A 693 18.86 -1.72 12.12
CA GLY A 693 17.99 -2.84 12.52
C GLY A 693 16.63 -2.86 11.83
N LYS A 694 16.47 -2.22 10.68
CA LYS A 694 15.25 -2.38 9.86
C LYS A 694 15.37 -3.66 9.04
N ALA A 695 14.34 -4.50 9.08
CA ALA A 695 14.24 -5.68 8.24
C ALA A 695 14.32 -5.28 6.75
N ARG A 696 14.96 -6.14 5.95
CA ARG A 696 15.22 -5.94 4.53
C ARG A 696 14.65 -7.11 3.73
N GLN A 697 13.93 -6.79 2.66
CA GLN A 697 13.53 -7.71 1.61
C GLN A 697 14.76 -8.39 1.02
N ARG A 698 14.58 -9.62 0.51
CA ARG A 698 15.66 -10.38 -0.11
C ARG A 698 16.13 -9.75 -1.43
N SER A 699 15.20 -9.25 -2.25
CA SER A 699 15.56 -8.54 -3.48
C SER A 699 15.88 -7.07 -3.21
N SER A 700 16.90 -6.57 -3.90
CA SER A 700 17.25 -5.15 -3.99
C SER A 700 16.85 -4.53 -5.33
N ASP A 701 16.15 -5.27 -6.19
CA ASP A 701 15.61 -4.78 -7.45
C ASP A 701 14.15 -4.38 -7.24
N ILE A 702 13.84 -3.09 -7.43
CA ILE A 702 12.48 -2.58 -7.22
C ILE A 702 11.48 -3.15 -8.23
N ASP A 703 11.89 -3.42 -9.47
CA ASP A 703 11.01 -4.01 -10.47
C ASP A 703 10.63 -5.45 -10.03
N GLN A 704 11.61 -6.23 -9.57
CA GLN A 704 11.37 -7.56 -9.01
C GLN A 704 10.49 -7.51 -7.75
N LEU A 705 10.76 -6.59 -6.82
CA LEU A 705 9.97 -6.46 -5.58
C LEU A 705 8.50 -6.17 -5.86
N PHE A 706 8.20 -5.33 -6.86
CA PHE A 706 6.81 -5.03 -7.23
C PHE A 706 6.13 -6.22 -7.94
N ALA A 707 6.87 -6.96 -8.76
CA ALA A 707 6.36 -8.19 -9.38
C ALA A 707 6.03 -9.26 -8.32
N GLN A 708 6.91 -9.45 -7.33
CA GLN A 708 6.69 -10.33 -6.20
C GLN A 708 5.49 -9.87 -5.37
N ALA A 709 5.44 -8.59 -5.02
CA ALA A 709 4.34 -8.01 -4.25
C ALA A 709 3.00 -8.25 -4.95
N ALA A 710 2.92 -8.03 -6.27
CA ALA A 710 1.71 -8.30 -7.04
C ALA A 710 1.31 -9.78 -7.05
N SER A 711 2.28 -10.68 -7.17
CA SER A 711 2.03 -12.13 -7.25
C SER A 711 1.50 -12.69 -5.93
N ILE A 712 1.99 -12.19 -4.79
CA ILE A 712 1.61 -12.72 -3.47
C ILE A 712 0.45 -11.96 -2.80
N ASN A 713 0.09 -10.76 -3.26
CA ASN A 713 -0.81 -9.86 -2.53
C ASN A 713 -2.14 -10.50 -2.15
N GLU A 714 -2.83 -11.11 -3.11
CA GLU A 714 -4.13 -11.76 -2.87
C GLU A 714 -3.98 -13.10 -2.14
N PRO A 715 -3.09 -14.03 -2.56
CA PRO A 715 -2.88 -15.30 -1.86
C PRO A 715 -2.54 -15.14 -0.37
N VAL A 716 -1.64 -14.20 -0.02
CA VAL A 716 -1.21 -14.04 1.38
C VAL A 716 -2.33 -13.47 2.24
N GLN A 717 -3.17 -12.61 1.67
CA GLN A 717 -4.30 -12.02 2.37
C GLN A 717 -5.40 -13.06 2.65
N GLN A 718 -5.66 -13.97 1.71
CA GLN A 718 -6.58 -15.10 1.92
C GLN A 718 -6.07 -16.04 3.02
N VAL A 719 -4.77 -16.36 3.02
CA VAL A 719 -4.16 -17.19 4.06
C VAL A 719 -4.21 -16.51 5.43
N LEU A 720 -3.90 -15.21 5.50
CA LEU A 720 -3.98 -14.46 6.76
C LEU A 720 -5.41 -14.37 7.31
N SER A 721 -6.41 -14.11 6.45
CA SER A 721 -7.83 -14.07 6.86
C SER A 721 -8.28 -15.43 7.41
N SER A 722 -8.01 -16.52 6.67
CA SER A 722 -8.43 -17.86 7.07
C SER A 722 -7.77 -18.35 8.37
N ILE A 723 -6.48 -18.04 8.61
CA ILE A 723 -5.80 -18.40 9.86
C ILE A 723 -6.47 -17.72 11.06
N VAL A 724 -6.78 -16.42 10.94
CA VAL A 724 -7.39 -15.65 12.02
C VAL A 724 -8.85 -16.07 12.24
N GLU A 725 -9.62 -16.28 11.16
CA GLU A 725 -10.99 -16.78 11.22
C GLU A 725 -11.06 -18.14 11.93
N SER A 726 -10.20 -19.08 11.56
CA SER A 726 -10.16 -20.41 12.17
C SER A 726 -9.82 -20.36 13.66
N TYR A 727 -8.86 -19.52 14.06
CA TYR A 727 -8.44 -19.41 15.46
C TYR A 727 -9.52 -18.78 16.34
N LEU A 728 -10.17 -17.72 15.84
CA LEU A 728 -11.23 -17.05 16.57
C LEU A 728 -12.48 -17.94 16.69
N ALA A 729 -12.79 -18.75 15.68
CA ALA A 729 -13.86 -19.74 15.75
C ALA A 729 -13.62 -20.82 16.82
N THR A 730 -12.38 -21.29 16.99
CA THR A 730 -12.05 -22.26 18.04
C THR A 730 -12.18 -21.68 19.45
N GLN A 731 -11.79 -20.42 19.64
CA GLN A 731 -11.90 -19.73 20.94
C GLN A 731 -13.36 -19.52 21.38
N THR A 732 -14.26 -19.27 20.43
CA THR A 732 -15.70 -19.16 20.74
C THR A 732 -16.30 -20.50 21.17
N HIS A 733 -15.90 -21.61 20.55
CA HIS A 733 -16.40 -22.93 20.92
C HIS A 733 -15.93 -23.40 22.30
N GLU A 734 -14.71 -23.07 22.74
CA GLU A 734 -14.22 -23.44 24.08
C GLU A 734 -14.96 -22.71 25.21
N LYS A 735 -15.34 -21.44 25.01
CA LYS A 735 -16.13 -20.69 26.01
C LYS A 735 -17.60 -21.12 26.05
N GLU A 736 -18.12 -21.68 24.97
CA GLU A 736 -19.53 -22.09 24.84
C GLU A 736 -19.77 -23.57 25.16
N GLN A 737 -18.77 -24.36 25.55
CA GLN A 737 -19.02 -25.70 26.07
C GLN A 737 -19.84 -25.59 27.36
N PRO A 738 -21.13 -26.00 27.35
CA PRO A 738 -22.01 -25.77 28.48
C PRO A 738 -21.59 -26.69 29.63
N THR A 739 -21.09 -26.12 30.72
CA THR A 739 -20.78 -26.86 31.97
C THR A 739 -22.04 -27.39 32.67
N SER A 740 -23.23 -27.01 32.20
CA SER A 740 -24.52 -27.51 32.64
C SER A 740 -25.49 -27.56 31.45
N VAL A 741 -26.16 -28.69 31.26
CA VAL A 741 -27.27 -28.82 30.28
C VAL A 741 -28.31 -27.74 30.61
N PRO A 742 -28.59 -26.78 29.71
CA PRO A 742 -29.59 -25.75 29.98
C PRO A 742 -30.96 -26.40 30.17
N SER A 743 -31.75 -25.90 31.12
CA SER A 743 -33.11 -26.41 31.28
C SER A 743 -33.95 -26.10 30.02
N PRO A 744 -34.94 -26.93 29.66
CA PRO A 744 -35.80 -26.68 28.49
C PRO A 744 -36.48 -25.29 28.49
N ALA A 745 -36.64 -24.66 29.66
CA ALA A 745 -37.21 -23.33 29.80
C ALA A 745 -36.22 -22.20 29.44
N GLU A 746 -34.92 -22.37 29.72
CA GLU A 746 -33.88 -21.40 29.35
C GLU A 746 -33.56 -21.44 27.86
N LEU A 747 -33.71 -22.62 27.24
CA LEU A 747 -33.55 -22.80 25.80
C LEU A 747 -34.55 -21.99 24.98
N HIS A 748 -35.76 -21.73 25.50
CA HIS A 748 -36.79 -20.97 24.80
C HIS A 748 -36.63 -19.44 24.94
N ALA A 749 -35.95 -18.94 25.97
CA ALA A 749 -35.77 -17.51 26.21
C ALA A 749 -34.58 -16.90 25.44
N THR A 750 -33.63 -17.73 24.97
CA THR A 750 -32.39 -17.28 24.29
C THR A 750 -32.52 -17.12 22.76
N PHE A 751 -33.66 -17.47 22.16
CA PHE A 751 -33.86 -17.38 20.70
C PHE A 751 -34.23 -15.97 20.17
N GLY A 752 -34.17 -14.92 21.00
CA GLY A 752 -34.27 -13.51 20.58
C GLY A 752 -32.96 -12.99 19.95
N GLY A 753 -32.32 -13.82 19.12
CA GLY A 753 -30.91 -13.72 18.73
C GLY A 753 -30.53 -12.44 17.98
N GLU A 754 -29.89 -11.51 18.68
CA GLU A 754 -28.97 -10.58 18.03
C GLU A 754 -27.90 -11.40 17.30
N GLU A 755 -27.73 -11.19 15.99
CA GLU A 755 -26.65 -11.83 15.25
C GLU A 755 -25.33 -11.60 16.00
N PRO A 756 -24.50 -12.64 16.19
CA PRO A 756 -23.23 -12.49 16.87
C PRO A 756 -22.42 -11.44 16.11
N VAL A 757 -22.31 -10.25 16.71
CA VAL A 757 -21.62 -9.11 16.14
C VAL A 757 -20.23 -9.60 15.74
N LYS A 758 -19.91 -9.56 14.43
CA LYS A 758 -18.60 -9.97 13.92
C LYS A 758 -17.53 -9.17 14.68
N LYS A 759 -16.83 -9.84 15.59
CA LYS A 759 -15.84 -9.21 16.48
C LYS A 759 -14.63 -8.66 15.72
N PHE A 760 -14.48 -9.01 14.45
CA PHE A 760 -13.46 -8.45 13.57
C PHE A 760 -13.90 -8.34 12.10
N GLU A 761 -13.21 -7.48 11.37
CA GLU A 761 -13.30 -7.25 9.94
C GLU A 761 -11.89 -7.32 9.33
N PHE A 762 -11.69 -8.19 8.34
CA PHE A 762 -10.46 -8.23 7.55
C PHE A 762 -10.58 -7.27 6.36
N VAL A 763 -9.67 -6.29 6.30
CA VAL A 763 -9.61 -5.30 5.22
C VAL A 763 -8.40 -5.58 4.34
N PRO A 764 -8.62 -6.12 3.12
CA PRO A 764 -7.53 -6.37 2.18
C PRO A 764 -6.90 -5.05 1.71
N GLY A 765 -5.57 -5.01 1.62
CA GLY A 765 -4.84 -3.84 1.14
C GLY A 765 -4.35 -4.03 -0.31
N PRO A 766 -4.42 -3.00 -1.17
CA PRO A 766 -3.79 -3.08 -2.48
C PRO A 766 -2.27 -3.01 -2.36
N VAL A 767 -1.56 -3.52 -3.37
CA VAL A 767 -0.12 -3.29 -3.51
C VAL A 767 0.13 -1.78 -3.56
N LYS A 768 1.14 -1.35 -2.80
CA LYS A 768 1.49 0.06 -2.68
C LYS A 768 1.88 0.66 -4.02
N GLN A 769 1.44 1.91 -4.27
CA GLN A 769 1.74 2.62 -5.51
C GLN A 769 3.26 2.95 -5.65
N PRO A 770 3.86 2.87 -6.87
CA PRO A 770 5.30 3.04 -7.05
C PRO A 770 5.79 4.41 -6.60
N LEU A 771 5.07 5.47 -6.95
CA LEU A 771 5.39 6.84 -6.56
C LEU A 771 5.48 7.01 -5.04
N ARG A 772 4.54 6.43 -4.27
CA ARG A 772 4.57 6.46 -2.80
C ARG A 772 5.72 5.63 -2.23
N SER A 773 6.10 4.55 -2.90
CA SER A 773 7.26 3.74 -2.54
C SER A 773 8.57 4.48 -2.81
N PHE A 774 8.70 5.21 -3.93
CA PHE A 774 9.88 6.04 -4.22
C PHE A 774 10.07 7.13 -3.18
N GLN A 775 8.99 7.86 -2.85
CA GLN A 775 9.00 8.88 -1.79
C GLN A 775 9.50 8.29 -0.47
N LYS A 776 8.93 7.16 -0.04
CA LYS A 776 9.35 6.51 1.20
C LYS A 776 10.79 6.02 1.13
N CYS A 777 11.20 5.46 0.00
CA CYS A 777 12.53 4.93 -0.21
C CYS A 777 13.61 6.04 -0.13
N ILE A 778 13.34 7.19 -0.74
CA ILE A 778 14.25 8.32 -0.75
C ILE A 778 14.28 9.04 0.60
N ARG A 779 13.12 9.29 1.22
CA ARG A 779 13.01 10.00 2.50
C ARG A 779 13.53 9.18 3.68
N ALA A 780 13.20 7.89 3.74
CA ALA A 780 13.41 7.08 4.94
C ALA A 780 14.44 5.95 4.79
N TYR A 781 14.75 5.54 3.56
CA TYR A 781 15.53 4.32 3.29
C TYR A 781 16.77 4.54 2.43
N ARG A 782 17.18 5.78 2.16
CA ARG A 782 18.44 6.05 1.45
C ARG A 782 18.50 5.45 0.04
N ARG A 783 17.35 5.34 -0.64
CA ARG A 783 17.16 4.61 -1.91
C ARG A 783 17.41 3.08 -1.81
N ASP A 784 17.54 2.52 -0.61
CA ASP A 784 17.58 1.06 -0.42
C ASP A 784 16.15 0.50 -0.46
N VAL A 785 15.78 0.02 -1.65
CA VAL A 785 14.45 -0.53 -1.92
C VAL A 785 14.17 -1.80 -1.13
N GLY A 786 15.23 -2.49 -0.67
CA GLY A 786 15.09 -3.64 0.21
C GLY A 786 14.40 -3.29 1.53
N LEU A 787 14.39 -2.03 1.96
CA LEU A 787 13.72 -1.62 3.22
C LEU A 787 12.22 -1.35 3.05
N LEU A 788 11.66 -1.51 1.85
CA LEU A 788 10.23 -1.39 1.57
C LEU A 788 9.47 -2.64 2.06
N THR A 789 9.15 -2.66 3.35
CA THR A 789 8.41 -3.77 4.00
C THR A 789 6.88 -3.63 3.94
N ASP A 790 6.37 -2.57 3.29
CA ASP A 790 4.94 -2.25 3.22
C ASP A 790 4.42 -2.18 1.77
N LEU A 791 5.04 -2.94 0.86
CA LEU A 791 4.53 -3.09 -0.51
C LEU A 791 3.23 -3.88 -0.52
N VAL A 792 3.20 -4.98 0.23
CA VAL A 792 2.01 -5.77 0.53
C VAL A 792 1.59 -5.47 1.96
N ARG A 793 0.31 -5.15 2.17
CA ARG A 793 -0.22 -4.84 3.49
C ARG A 793 -1.68 -5.26 3.62
N CYS A 794 -2.11 -5.57 4.85
CA CYS A 794 -3.51 -5.80 5.17
C CYS A 794 -3.83 -5.28 6.57
N THR A 795 -5.12 -5.14 6.87
CA THR A 795 -5.57 -4.61 8.16
C THR A 795 -6.65 -5.50 8.77
N PHE A 796 -6.47 -5.90 10.02
CA PHE A 796 -7.51 -6.45 10.87
C PHE A 796 -8.10 -5.33 11.71
N VAL A 797 -9.42 -5.16 11.66
CA VAL A 797 -10.17 -4.21 12.47
C VAL A 797 -10.95 -5.01 13.49
N VAL A 798 -10.70 -4.79 14.78
CA VAL A 798 -11.26 -5.60 15.88
C VAL A 798 -12.06 -4.70 16.84
N GLU A 799 -13.06 -5.25 17.51
CA GLU A 799 -13.89 -4.46 18.45
C GLU A 799 -13.21 -4.22 19.81
N ASP A 800 -12.44 -5.19 20.28
CA ASP A 800 -11.92 -5.25 21.65
C ASP A 800 -10.48 -5.80 21.74
N MET A 801 -9.88 -5.66 22.93
CA MET A 801 -8.48 -6.06 23.17
C MET A 801 -8.32 -7.57 23.21
N GLN A 802 -9.33 -8.31 23.65
CA GLN A 802 -9.33 -9.77 23.60
C GLN A 802 -9.24 -10.30 22.17
N THR A 803 -10.00 -9.73 21.24
CA THR A 803 -9.94 -10.10 19.82
C THR A 803 -8.60 -9.68 19.22
N LEU A 804 -8.04 -8.52 19.60
CA LEU A 804 -6.70 -8.10 19.20
C LEU A 804 -5.63 -9.12 19.65
N LEU A 805 -5.70 -9.55 20.91
CA LEU A 805 -4.83 -10.59 21.45
C LEU A 805 -4.99 -11.91 20.69
N GLY A 806 -6.22 -12.30 20.36
CA GLY A 806 -6.50 -13.49 19.55
C GLY A 806 -5.86 -13.43 18.16
N VAL A 807 -5.94 -12.27 17.48
CA VAL A 807 -5.23 -12.04 16.20
C VAL A 807 -3.72 -12.18 16.41
N LEU A 808 -3.15 -11.57 17.45
CA LEU A 808 -1.71 -11.67 17.72
C LEU A 808 -1.26 -13.11 18.01
N MET A 809 -2.02 -13.86 18.81
CA MET A 809 -1.72 -15.25 19.16
C MET A 809 -1.81 -16.19 17.95
N SER A 810 -2.87 -16.07 17.13
CA SER A 810 -3.02 -16.87 15.92
C SER A 810 -1.85 -16.68 14.94
N LEU A 811 -1.36 -15.44 14.80
CA LEU A 811 -0.19 -15.14 13.98
C LEU A 811 1.08 -15.71 14.60
N LEU A 812 1.28 -15.60 15.92
CA LEU A 812 2.44 -16.16 16.62
C LEU A 812 2.50 -17.69 16.54
N GLU A 813 1.36 -18.37 16.62
CA GLU A 813 1.28 -19.82 16.46
C GLU A 813 1.73 -20.30 15.08
N ARG A 814 1.56 -19.47 14.05
CA ARG A 814 2.02 -19.75 12.68
C ARG A 814 3.36 -19.11 12.35
N SER A 815 4.02 -18.46 13.32
CA SER A 815 5.26 -17.72 13.07
C SER A 815 6.47 -18.22 13.88
N VAL A 816 7.66 -17.94 13.36
CA VAL A 816 8.91 -17.82 14.14
C VAL A 816 9.23 -16.34 14.36
N VAL A 817 10.00 -16.00 15.39
CA VAL A 817 10.34 -14.60 15.72
C VAL A 817 11.84 -14.38 15.55
N GLY A 818 12.23 -13.44 14.67
CA GLY A 818 13.64 -13.19 14.36
C GLY A 818 14.23 -14.16 13.34
N PHE A 819 15.55 -14.08 13.12
CA PHE A 819 16.30 -14.89 12.16
C PHE A 819 17.19 -15.97 12.82
N PHE A 820 17.65 -15.78 14.06
CA PHE A 820 18.67 -16.67 14.67
C PHE A 820 18.13 -17.72 15.61
N THR A 821 16.88 -17.59 16.04
CA THR A 821 16.22 -18.47 17.03
C THR A 821 15.96 -19.90 16.55
N GLN A 822 16.33 -20.27 15.32
CA GLN A 822 16.10 -21.63 14.81
C GLN A 822 17.07 -22.68 15.36
N HIS A 823 18.31 -22.32 15.74
CA HIS A 823 19.30 -23.32 16.15
C HIS A 823 19.28 -23.70 17.63
N ASP A 824 18.80 -22.83 18.52
CA ASP A 824 18.92 -23.06 19.98
C ASP A 824 17.68 -23.69 20.64
N LEU A 825 16.52 -23.71 19.97
CA LEU A 825 15.27 -24.24 20.54
C LEU A 825 14.85 -25.61 20.01
N TYR A 826 15.41 -26.04 18.88
CA TYR A 826 15.23 -27.39 18.35
C TYR A 826 16.54 -28.16 18.50
N GLY A 827 16.91 -28.43 19.75
CA GLY A 827 17.95 -29.41 20.05
C GLY A 827 17.66 -30.72 19.31
N GLU A 828 18.72 -31.31 18.74
CA GLU A 828 18.76 -32.41 17.77
C GLU A 828 18.12 -33.76 18.20
N GLY A 829 17.21 -33.80 19.18
CA GLY A 829 16.84 -35.06 19.87
C GLY A 829 15.43 -35.59 19.66
N GLY A 830 14.58 -34.99 18.83
CA GLY A 830 13.15 -35.32 18.82
C GLY A 830 12.55 -35.67 17.46
N GLU A 831 12.91 -36.82 16.86
CA GLU A 831 12.16 -37.44 15.75
C GLU A 831 10.78 -37.99 16.17
N GLY A 832 10.13 -37.37 17.16
CA GLY A 832 8.78 -37.73 17.59
C GLY A 832 7.75 -37.07 16.68
N GLY A 833 7.29 -37.79 15.67
CA GLY A 833 6.29 -37.38 14.67
C GLY A 833 4.90 -37.05 15.24
N GLY A 834 4.78 -35.93 15.96
CA GLY A 834 3.49 -35.36 16.33
C GLY A 834 2.88 -34.58 15.17
N GLU A 835 1.94 -35.18 14.43
CA GLU A 835 1.16 -34.56 13.34
C GLU A 835 0.35 -33.31 13.75
N GLY A 836 0.36 -32.92 15.03
CA GLY A 836 -0.43 -31.80 15.57
C GLY A 836 0.22 -30.42 15.59
N GLN A 837 1.54 -30.28 15.41
CA GLN A 837 2.14 -28.94 15.41
C GLN A 837 1.95 -28.26 14.04
N GLY A 838 1.03 -27.28 14.00
CA GLY A 838 0.76 -26.48 12.81
C GLY A 838 2.03 -25.92 12.18
N LYS A 839 2.22 -26.16 10.87
CA LYS A 839 3.38 -25.68 10.10
C LYS A 839 3.61 -24.19 10.33
N LYS A 840 4.84 -23.80 10.68
CA LYS A 840 5.26 -22.39 10.79
C LYS A 840 5.42 -21.81 9.38
N LEU A 841 4.56 -20.87 9.03
CA LEU A 841 4.49 -20.27 7.70
C LEU A 841 5.20 -18.92 7.61
N PHE A 842 5.37 -18.22 8.73
CA PHE A 842 5.84 -16.84 8.73
C PHE A 842 7.05 -16.63 9.62
N ARG A 843 7.82 -15.58 9.35
CA ARG A 843 8.85 -15.05 10.25
C ARG A 843 8.50 -13.61 10.63
N ILE A 844 8.30 -13.32 11.91
CA ILE A 844 8.09 -11.95 12.40
C ILE A 844 9.44 -11.25 12.43
N THR A 845 9.60 -10.28 11.54
CA THR A 845 10.84 -9.51 11.34
C THR A 845 10.80 -8.14 12.01
N LYS A 846 9.61 -7.63 12.33
CA LYS A 846 9.40 -6.38 13.05
C LYS A 846 8.05 -6.36 13.77
N VAL A 847 8.01 -5.71 14.93
CA VAL A 847 6.78 -5.32 15.62
C VAL A 847 6.82 -3.82 15.92
N LYS A 848 5.69 -3.14 15.75
CA LYS A 848 5.46 -1.75 16.17
C LYS A 848 4.19 -1.74 16.99
N ASN A 849 4.33 -1.71 18.31
CA ASN A 849 3.19 -1.50 19.19
C ASN A 849 3.08 -0.01 19.48
N ARG A 850 2.04 0.64 18.95
CA ARG A 850 1.77 2.05 19.23
C ARG A 850 0.74 2.25 20.33
N PHE A 851 0.22 1.17 20.92
CA PHE A 851 -0.57 1.25 22.15
C PHE A 851 0.30 1.33 23.41
N ASP A 852 1.55 0.88 23.31
CA ASP A 852 2.53 0.86 24.39
C ASP A 852 3.24 2.21 24.49
N GLU A 853 3.03 2.96 25.57
CA GLU A 853 3.65 4.28 25.78
C GLU A 853 5.19 4.18 25.96
N GLU A 854 5.71 3.02 26.37
CA GLU A 854 7.15 2.77 26.50
C GLU A 854 7.80 2.38 25.15
N SER A 855 6.99 2.11 24.12
CA SER A 855 7.50 1.74 22.81
C SER A 855 8.12 2.93 22.10
N LYS A 856 9.28 2.74 21.48
CA LYS A 856 9.89 3.75 20.60
C LYS A 856 9.04 4.16 19.39
N ASP A 857 8.03 3.34 19.05
CA ASP A 857 7.10 3.61 17.95
C ASP A 857 5.85 4.38 18.45
N PHE A 858 5.74 4.67 19.75
CA PHE A 858 4.72 5.53 20.33
C PHE A 858 5.01 7.00 20.02
N GLU A 859 4.09 7.64 19.30
CA GLU A 859 4.16 9.05 18.98
C GLU A 859 2.94 9.74 19.61
N GLU A 860 3.10 10.22 20.84
CA GLU A 860 2.03 10.94 21.58
C GLU A 860 1.47 12.08 20.73
N ALA A 861 2.36 12.84 20.09
CA ALA A 861 2.04 13.99 19.26
C ALA A 861 1.08 13.69 18.10
N THR A 862 0.90 12.43 17.69
CA THR A 862 0.03 12.07 16.56
C THR A 862 -1.33 11.52 16.99
N GLY A 863 -1.46 11.09 18.26
CA GLY A 863 -2.63 10.34 18.74
C GLY A 863 -2.86 8.99 18.04
N PHE A 864 -2.07 8.63 17.03
CA PHE A 864 -2.26 7.43 16.22
C PHE A 864 -1.90 6.16 17.03
N ARG A 865 -2.80 5.18 17.03
CA ARG A 865 -2.66 3.94 17.81
C ARG A 865 -3.03 2.73 16.95
N ASN A 866 -2.11 1.79 16.82
CA ASN A 866 -2.32 0.47 16.22
C ASN A 866 -1.19 -0.49 16.61
N LEU A 867 -1.37 -1.77 16.28
CA LEU A 867 -0.31 -2.76 16.29
C LEU A 867 0.08 -3.08 14.83
N SER A 868 1.36 -3.03 14.49
CA SER A 868 1.85 -3.40 13.16
C SER A 868 2.93 -4.47 13.27
N LEU A 869 2.77 -5.55 12.51
CA LEU A 869 3.70 -6.68 12.40
C LEU A 869 4.25 -6.72 10.97
N SER A 870 5.55 -6.98 10.81
CA SER A 870 6.14 -7.28 9.50
C SER A 870 6.45 -8.78 9.43
N LEU A 871 5.68 -9.48 8.61
CA LEU A 871 5.77 -10.93 8.42
C LEU A 871 6.54 -11.21 7.13
N GLU A 872 7.71 -11.84 7.22
CA GLU A 872 8.33 -12.46 6.04
C GLU A 872 7.57 -13.75 5.72
N VAL A 873 7.25 -13.95 4.46
CA VAL A 873 6.55 -15.14 3.93
C VAL A 873 7.40 -15.74 2.82
N GLY A 874 7.54 -17.07 2.81
CA GLY A 874 8.24 -17.80 1.76
C GLY A 874 7.24 -18.48 0.85
N TRP A 875 7.47 -18.42 -0.45
CA TRP A 875 6.53 -18.89 -1.45
C TRP A 875 7.22 -19.36 -2.73
N THR A 876 6.50 -20.13 -3.52
CA THR A 876 6.85 -20.52 -4.89
C THR A 876 5.67 -20.27 -5.82
N SER A 877 5.93 -19.73 -7.01
CA SER A 877 4.94 -19.67 -8.09
C SER A 877 4.98 -20.92 -8.94
N ASP A 878 3.83 -21.55 -9.15
CA ASP A 878 3.55 -22.28 -10.39
C ASP A 878 2.84 -21.32 -11.39
N GLU A 879 2.63 -21.71 -12.65
CA GLU A 879 2.05 -20.87 -13.73
C GLU A 879 0.73 -20.18 -13.34
N ARG A 880 0.02 -20.68 -12.34
CA ARG A 880 -1.29 -20.16 -11.90
C ARG A 880 -1.49 -20.03 -10.39
N THR A 881 -0.63 -20.64 -9.57
CA THR A 881 -0.87 -20.76 -8.12
C THR A 881 0.35 -20.36 -7.31
N CYS A 882 0.10 -19.61 -6.23
CA CYS A 882 1.11 -19.28 -5.24
C CYS A 882 1.03 -20.30 -4.11
N HIS A 883 2.13 -20.99 -3.85
CA HIS A 883 2.23 -21.98 -2.77
C HIS A 883 3.11 -21.43 -1.65
N PHE A 884 2.56 -21.35 -0.43
CA PHE A 884 3.33 -20.92 0.74
C PHE A 884 4.17 -22.08 1.28
N VAL A 885 5.46 -21.80 1.46
CA VAL A 885 6.46 -22.77 1.92
C VAL A 885 6.72 -22.55 3.41
N PRO A 886 6.73 -23.59 4.25
CA PRO A 886 7.07 -23.45 5.67
C PRO A 886 8.49 -22.90 5.89
N VAL A 887 8.69 -22.15 6.98
CA VAL A 887 9.97 -21.46 7.28
C VAL A 887 11.16 -22.42 7.30
N ALA A 888 10.97 -23.65 7.79
CA ALA A 888 12.02 -24.67 7.85
C ALA A 888 12.57 -25.12 6.48
N ALA A 889 11.83 -24.85 5.38
CA ALA A 889 12.21 -25.23 4.03
C ALA A 889 12.77 -24.06 3.20
N TRP A 890 12.77 -22.82 3.71
CA TRP A 890 13.22 -21.65 2.95
C TRP A 890 14.69 -21.72 2.57
N GLU A 891 15.54 -22.22 3.47
CA GLU A 891 16.99 -22.26 3.26
C GLU A 891 17.45 -23.50 2.49
N ARG A 892 16.65 -24.58 2.51
CA ARG A 892 17.03 -25.86 1.88
C ARG A 892 16.91 -25.83 0.37
N ASN A 893 15.93 -25.10 -0.18
CA ASN A 893 15.49 -25.35 -1.55
C ASN A 893 16.03 -24.36 -2.58
N GLY A 894 16.66 -23.22 -2.19
CA GLY A 894 17.21 -22.22 -3.12
C GLY A 894 16.18 -21.47 -3.99
N GLU A 895 15.10 -22.14 -4.39
CA GLU A 895 13.99 -21.72 -5.24
C GLU A 895 12.90 -20.93 -4.49
N VAL A 896 12.91 -20.97 -3.15
CA VAL A 896 11.90 -20.28 -2.34
C VAL A 896 12.16 -18.78 -2.37
N GLU A 897 11.24 -18.03 -2.96
CA GLU A 897 11.24 -16.58 -2.85
C GLU A 897 10.68 -16.15 -1.50
N THR A 898 11.17 -15.04 -0.95
CA THR A 898 10.60 -14.47 0.28
C THR A 898 10.21 -13.01 0.11
N HIS A 899 9.15 -12.60 0.80
CA HIS A 899 8.66 -11.23 0.78
C HIS A 899 8.12 -10.83 2.15
N ILE A 900 8.33 -9.57 2.54
CA ILE A 900 7.84 -9.02 3.80
C ILE A 900 6.49 -8.32 3.58
N VAL A 901 5.49 -8.72 4.37
CA VAL A 901 4.11 -8.23 4.39
C VAL A 901 3.86 -7.45 5.69
N GLU A 902 3.27 -6.25 5.61
CA GLU A 902 2.87 -5.47 6.78
C GLU A 902 1.42 -5.81 7.19
N VAL A 903 1.24 -6.42 8.36
CA VAL A 903 -0.08 -6.70 8.95
C VAL A 903 -0.36 -5.67 10.03
N GLN A 904 -1.45 -4.92 9.89
CA GLN A 904 -1.89 -3.93 10.86
C GLN A 904 -3.12 -4.44 11.61
N VAL A 905 -3.18 -4.21 12.92
CA VAL A 905 -4.35 -4.52 13.76
C VAL A 905 -4.80 -3.23 14.43
N HIS A 906 -6.04 -2.84 14.18
CA HIS A 906 -6.67 -1.62 14.69
C HIS A 906 -7.90 -1.96 15.52
N LEU A 907 -8.14 -1.18 16.58
CA LEU A 907 -9.46 -1.15 17.20
C LEU A 907 -10.42 -0.37 16.30
N ARG A 908 -11.66 -0.83 16.12
CA ARG A 908 -12.65 -0.20 15.25
C ARG A 908 -12.82 1.30 15.49
N PRO A 909 -12.97 1.79 16.75
CA PRO A 909 -13.16 3.23 16.99
C PRO A 909 -12.00 4.09 16.48
N LEU A 910 -10.77 3.55 16.47
CA LEU A 910 -9.56 4.23 15.99
C LEU A 910 -9.40 4.11 14.47
N TYR A 911 -9.79 2.96 13.92
CA TYR A 911 -9.78 2.74 12.47
C TYR A 911 -10.76 3.66 11.74
N GLU A 912 -11.93 3.91 12.32
CA GLU A 912 -12.91 4.86 11.78
C GLU A 912 -12.34 6.28 11.69
N VAL A 913 -11.59 6.75 12.70
CA VAL A 913 -10.86 8.04 12.63
C VAL A 913 -9.88 8.03 11.47
N THR A 914 -9.19 6.90 11.25
CA THR A 914 -8.25 6.75 10.12
C THR A 914 -8.98 6.89 8.78
N LYS A 915 -10.18 6.29 8.65
CA LYS A 915 -11.04 6.39 7.46
C LYS A 915 -11.64 7.78 7.25
N GLU A 916 -11.91 8.52 8.31
CA GLU A 916 -12.45 9.90 8.28
C GLU A 916 -11.43 10.97 7.82
N GLY A 917 -10.28 10.56 7.27
CA GLY A 917 -9.28 11.48 6.70
C GLY A 917 -8.12 11.85 7.62
N SER A 918 -8.09 11.36 8.87
CA SER A 918 -6.98 11.67 9.78
C SER A 918 -5.62 11.14 9.30
N HIS A 919 -5.61 10.08 8.49
CA HIS A 919 -4.38 9.62 7.83
C HIS A 919 -3.85 10.68 6.85
N GLU A 920 -4.74 11.38 6.13
CA GLU A 920 -4.38 12.45 5.22
C GLU A 920 -3.82 13.64 5.99
N SER A 921 -4.42 13.99 7.12
CA SER A 921 -3.91 15.03 8.02
C SER A 921 -2.56 14.68 8.62
N TYR A 922 -2.34 13.43 9.05
CA TYR A 922 -1.03 12.96 9.51
C TYR A 922 0.01 13.02 8.40
N VAL A 923 -0.35 12.56 7.19
CA VAL A 923 0.54 12.63 6.02
C VAL A 923 0.86 14.09 5.70
N PHE A 924 -0.13 14.98 5.74
CA PHE A 924 0.04 16.41 5.55
C PHE A 924 0.95 17.02 6.62
N TRP A 925 0.73 16.72 7.90
CA TRP A 925 1.56 17.19 9.01
C TRP A 925 2.99 16.70 8.90
N ARG A 926 3.18 15.39 8.65
CA ARG A 926 4.51 14.79 8.47
C ARG A 926 5.19 15.45 7.29
N ASP A 927 4.47 15.67 6.20
CA ASP A 927 4.99 16.34 5.01
C ASP A 927 5.24 17.83 5.25
N LEU A 928 4.56 18.47 6.22
CA LEU A 928 4.72 19.87 6.59
C LEU A 928 5.86 20.09 7.61
N LEU A 929 6.07 19.19 8.57
CA LEU A 929 7.30 19.14 9.36
C LEU A 929 8.50 18.74 8.52
N ALA A 930 8.22 17.93 7.49
CA ALA A 930 9.19 17.68 6.45
C ALA A 930 9.26 18.84 5.46
N LYS A 931 8.44 19.91 5.54
CA LYS A 931 8.62 21.19 4.81
C LYS A 931 9.43 22.18 5.67
#